data_AF-A0A6B1H941-F1
#
_entry.id   AF-A0A6B1H941-F1
#
_cell.length_a   1.000
_cell.length_b   1.000
_cell.length_c   1.000
_cell.angle_alpha   90.00
_cell.angle_beta   90.00
_cell.angle_gamma   90.00
#
_symmetry.space_group_name_H-M   'P 1'
#
loop_
_entity.id
_entity.type
_entity.pdbx_description
1 polymer ?
#
loop_
_entity_poly.entity_id
_entity_poly.type
_entity_poly.pdbx_seq_one_letter_code
_entity_poly.pdbx_strand_id
1 'polypeptide(L)'
;MSAKQYLIGVAAAAFASCAAAAAEDESVPDVAAVDAPTVDADPGAPETAADPVPEGGEPSARGRYNLGLAYFEAGDHQAAAAEFLAARDDAGPDPELRYRAAFNLGMSLAGQVGFGIVGAQAPPAETAPGQTAPSEAQPEQVIETLRQSAAWFNDAVRLAPPGDDDARINLELVSKWILQLADQLNQGDRLEARLDRLIDDQRGLRDQVRGLLTDIAAEQAGTEPVGFATEFEALASRERVLMAEVGDVIDLAAEERLYIDETPEKQRPPEQQSRAYQLGAMTGYLERARQSLSDTRRRLRRLEGERGHRRADAALAELKRAREQLLDPVTVLKAVVRDEQELIAHTGALAAFADGAIGGDQQRPGWLTDKHLAERQEDIGVRTGGILSRFEAVAASDPETLDEADATGRRVLAAAIEAAPLLTAGLAAMRKAIADLEAGNPASALPEQNRAIARVAEAIELFADVKNLIELAYGTQQGIVALINPGETTDEQALTVAERETLAGGLIGDNQRRIARLKNLLEEEARAAAAQGQDEQTGAAVASRYELAESLRARAADSLASLASSVAASAVDEARASAGETFAHLEELRRLFFSIVEHVAALLADQGDTHDRTATLQAGSSAAMGDEFAPAVGAVADRQGRHAQVGDQLAAALAQQADAASAPAQPDASGGPTASADPEAGERLAKAADEVRKAGGRMLSAATMLADGANRALTMSPDLEPALVDQLAAMEHLENALKELVPPQ
;
A
#
# COMPACT_ATOMS: atom_id res chain seq x y z
N MET A 1 33.49 -37.26 22.84
CA MET A 1 33.94 -38.00 21.64
C MET A 1 32.73 -38.40 20.83
N SER A 2 32.85 -38.23 19.52
CA SER A 2 31.97 -38.68 18.43
C SER A 2 30.79 -37.78 18.05
N ALA A 3 30.82 -37.43 16.77
CA ALA A 3 29.98 -36.49 16.02
C ALA A 3 28.81 -37.16 15.30
N LYS A 4 27.87 -36.33 14.81
CA LYS A 4 27.11 -36.39 13.52
C LYS A 4 26.01 -35.31 13.58
N GLN A 5 26.22 -34.09 13.06
CA GLN A 5 25.94 -33.61 11.69
C GLN A 5 24.49 -33.84 11.21
N TYR A 6 23.69 -32.77 11.21
CA TYR A 6 22.56 -32.54 10.30
C TYR A 6 22.86 -31.27 9.50
N LEU A 7 22.91 -31.41 8.18
CA LEU A 7 23.10 -30.38 7.17
C LEU A 7 21.73 -29.91 6.69
N ILE A 8 21.46 -28.61 6.70
CA ILE A 8 20.43 -27.98 5.86
C ILE A 8 21.18 -27.05 4.92
N GLY A 9 21.19 -27.39 3.63
CA GLY A 9 21.62 -26.52 2.55
C GLY A 9 20.41 -26.20 1.69
N VAL A 10 20.15 -24.92 1.48
CA VAL A 10 19.25 -24.40 0.45
C VAL A 10 20.08 -24.24 -0.82
N ALA A 11 19.65 -24.87 -1.91
CA ALA A 11 20.20 -24.59 -3.24
C ALA A 11 19.10 -24.68 -4.29
N ALA A 12 19.12 -23.66 -5.14
CA ALA A 12 18.31 -23.46 -6.33
C ALA A 12 18.37 -24.63 -7.31
N ALA A 13 17.31 -24.79 -8.11
CA ALA A 13 17.34 -25.62 -9.30
C ALA A 13 16.65 -24.91 -10.47
N ALA A 14 17.49 -24.47 -11.41
CA ALA A 14 17.15 -24.21 -12.80
C ALA A 14 16.96 -25.55 -13.53
N PHE A 15 15.99 -25.62 -14.45
CA PHE A 15 15.74 -26.77 -15.30
C PHE A 15 16.53 -26.67 -16.60
N ALA A 16 17.33 -27.69 -16.91
CA ALA A 16 17.75 -27.99 -18.28
C ALA A 16 17.95 -29.51 -18.51
N SER A 17 17.45 -29.90 -19.68
CA SER A 17 17.34 -31.21 -20.34
C SER A 17 18.58 -32.11 -20.39
N CYS A 18 18.42 -33.45 -20.34
CA CYS A 18 18.54 -34.38 -21.50
C CYS A 18 18.80 -35.86 -21.11
N ALA A 19 18.01 -36.78 -21.72
CA ALA A 19 18.33 -38.12 -22.26
C ALA A 19 18.87 -39.32 -21.41
N ALA A 20 18.09 -40.42 -21.51
CA ALA A 20 18.44 -41.81 -21.92
C ALA A 20 18.82 -42.93 -20.92
N ALA A 21 18.08 -44.05 -21.07
CA ALA A 21 18.40 -45.49 -20.88
C ALA A 21 18.58 -46.03 -19.43
N ALA A 22 18.16 -47.23 -19.02
CA ALA A 22 17.80 -48.49 -19.71
C ALA A 22 16.92 -49.42 -18.81
N ALA A 23 16.20 -50.34 -19.48
CA ALA A 23 15.81 -51.75 -19.21
C ALA A 23 15.93 -52.35 -17.78
N GLU A 24 15.04 -53.22 -17.30
CA GLU A 24 14.75 -54.62 -17.72
C GLU A 24 13.27 -54.98 -17.41
N ASP A 25 12.45 -55.51 -18.32
CA ASP A 25 12.37 -56.87 -18.89
C ASP A 25 11.64 -57.89 -17.98
N GLU A 26 10.41 -58.26 -18.37
CA GLU A 26 9.97 -59.67 -18.33
C GLU A 26 8.80 -59.93 -19.30
N SER A 27 9.17 -60.47 -20.46
CA SER A 27 8.53 -61.61 -21.17
C SER A 27 7.11 -61.51 -21.77
N VAL A 28 7.13 -61.45 -23.11
CA VAL A 28 6.15 -61.91 -24.13
C VAL A 28 6.04 -63.47 -24.06
N PRO A 29 4.99 -64.17 -24.58
CA PRO A 29 4.63 -64.03 -26.00
C PRO A 29 3.41 -64.37 -26.93
N ASP A 30 3.50 -63.83 -28.15
CA ASP A 30 3.03 -64.38 -29.46
C ASP A 30 1.52 -64.38 -29.81
N VAL A 31 1.04 -64.21 -31.05
CA VAL A 31 1.65 -64.19 -32.40
C VAL A 31 0.76 -63.36 -33.38
N ALA A 32 1.39 -62.89 -34.44
CA ALA A 32 0.97 -62.19 -35.66
C ALA A 32 -0.28 -62.68 -36.44
N ALA A 33 -0.87 -61.78 -37.25
CA ALA A 33 -0.74 -61.80 -38.72
C ALA A 33 -1.49 -60.63 -39.39
N VAL A 34 -0.81 -60.00 -40.35
CA VAL A 34 -1.30 -59.00 -41.30
C VAL A 34 -1.64 -59.74 -42.60
N ASP A 35 -2.75 -59.42 -43.27
CA ASP A 35 -2.78 -59.29 -44.74
C ASP A 35 -4.09 -58.65 -45.25
N ALA A 36 -3.93 -57.73 -46.21
CA ALA A 36 -4.98 -57.11 -47.02
C ALA A 36 -5.54 -58.12 -48.06
N PRO A 37 -6.70 -57.90 -48.73
CA PRO A 37 -6.75 -56.95 -49.85
C PRO A 37 -8.11 -56.27 -50.13
N THR A 38 -8.03 -55.34 -51.07
CA THR A 38 -9.04 -54.52 -51.74
C THR A 38 -9.87 -55.24 -52.84
N VAL A 39 -10.92 -54.52 -53.29
CA VAL A 39 -11.58 -54.40 -54.63
C VAL A 39 -12.87 -55.18 -54.98
N ASP A 40 -13.77 -54.42 -55.63
CA ASP A 40 -14.86 -54.72 -56.58
C ASP A 40 -16.28 -54.95 -56.01
N ALA A 41 -17.39 -54.47 -56.59
CA ALA A 41 -17.71 -53.43 -57.59
C ALA A 41 -19.26 -53.27 -57.57
N ASP A 42 -19.74 -52.08 -57.97
CA ASP A 42 -21.11 -51.57 -58.28
C ASP A 42 -22.07 -52.57 -59.02
N PRO A 43 -23.42 -52.40 -59.20
CA PRO A 43 -24.22 -51.16 -59.11
C PRO A 43 -25.67 -51.24 -58.59
N GLY A 44 -26.24 -50.08 -58.19
CA GLY A 44 -27.68 -49.93 -57.98
C GLY A 44 -28.13 -48.59 -57.39
N ALA A 45 -28.12 -47.52 -58.19
CA ALA A 45 -28.77 -46.24 -57.90
C ALA A 45 -30.33 -46.38 -57.93
N PRO A 46 -31.14 -45.43 -57.39
CA PRO A 46 -31.15 -44.01 -57.77
C PRO A 46 -31.06 -43.05 -56.58
N GLU A 47 -30.23 -42.01 -56.69
CA GLU A 47 -30.67 -40.61 -56.89
C GLU A 47 -31.77 -40.11 -55.95
N THR A 48 -31.35 -39.38 -54.90
CA THR A 48 -32.03 -38.15 -54.50
C THR A 48 -31.00 -37.04 -54.39
N ALA A 49 -31.30 -35.97 -55.12
CA ALA A 49 -30.51 -34.79 -55.42
C ALA A 49 -29.72 -34.22 -54.24
N ALA A 50 -28.46 -33.87 -54.54
CA ALA A 50 -27.77 -32.79 -53.87
C ALA A 50 -28.48 -31.48 -54.24
N ASP A 51 -29.06 -30.80 -53.25
CA ASP A 51 -29.46 -29.41 -53.41
C ASP A 51 -28.20 -28.51 -53.40
N PRO A 52 -28.20 -27.43 -54.21
CA PRO A 52 -27.07 -26.51 -54.32
C PRO A 52 -26.94 -25.69 -53.04
N VAL A 53 -25.69 -25.42 -52.63
CA VAL A 53 -25.35 -24.46 -51.57
C VAL A 53 -25.99 -23.10 -51.91
N PRO A 54 -26.86 -22.54 -51.04
CA PRO A 54 -27.25 -21.15 -51.17
C PRO A 54 -26.18 -20.29 -50.51
N GLU A 55 -25.44 -19.53 -51.33
CA GLU A 55 -24.73 -18.35 -50.85
C GLU A 55 -25.75 -17.36 -50.25
N GLY A 56 -25.57 -17.01 -48.96
CA GLY A 56 -26.23 -15.86 -48.34
C GLY A 56 -27.42 -16.11 -47.39
N GLY A 57 -27.44 -17.23 -46.66
CA GLY A 57 -28.38 -17.44 -45.54
C GLY A 57 -27.64 -17.67 -44.22
N GLU A 58 -28.19 -17.19 -43.10
CA GLU A 58 -27.64 -17.50 -41.77
C GLU A 58 -27.52 -19.02 -41.58
N PRO A 59 -26.39 -19.51 -41.02
CA PRO A 59 -26.19 -20.94 -40.85
C PRO A 59 -27.30 -21.55 -39.99
N SER A 60 -27.83 -22.70 -40.43
CA SER A 60 -28.82 -23.46 -39.65
C SER A 60 -28.29 -23.81 -38.26
N ALA A 61 -29.16 -24.13 -37.30
CA ALA A 61 -28.77 -24.49 -35.93
C ALA A 61 -27.68 -25.60 -35.88
N ARG A 62 -27.76 -26.62 -36.75
CA ARG A 62 -26.73 -27.66 -36.87
C ARG A 62 -25.44 -27.16 -37.53
N GLY A 63 -25.56 -26.20 -38.45
CA GLY A 63 -24.42 -25.51 -39.06
C GLY A 63 -23.64 -24.69 -38.01
N ARG A 64 -24.34 -23.94 -37.15
CA ARG A 64 -23.76 -23.22 -36.01
C ARG A 64 -23.11 -24.17 -35.01
N TYR A 65 -23.77 -25.28 -34.67
CA TYR A 65 -23.19 -26.30 -33.79
C TYR A 65 -21.86 -26.87 -34.32
N ASN A 66 -21.80 -27.20 -35.61
CA ASN A 66 -20.58 -27.72 -36.24
C ASN A 66 -19.47 -26.65 -36.32
N LEU A 67 -19.84 -25.38 -36.54
CA LEU A 67 -18.89 -24.27 -36.49
C LEU A 67 -18.33 -24.08 -35.08
N GLY A 68 -19.17 -24.19 -34.06
CA GLY A 68 -18.75 -24.18 -32.66
C GLY A 68 -17.78 -25.31 -32.32
N LEU A 69 -18.00 -26.53 -32.85
CA LEU A 69 -17.05 -27.64 -32.71
C LEU A 69 -15.68 -27.31 -33.34
N ALA A 70 -15.67 -26.71 -34.53
CA ALA A 70 -14.42 -26.33 -35.19
C ALA A 70 -13.64 -25.28 -34.39
N TYR A 71 -14.32 -24.29 -33.81
CA TYR A 71 -13.69 -23.32 -32.91
C TYR A 71 -13.19 -23.97 -31.61
N PHE A 72 -13.97 -24.89 -31.04
CA PHE A 72 -13.60 -25.60 -29.82
C PHE A 72 -12.34 -26.47 -30.03
N GLU A 73 -12.24 -27.17 -31.16
CA GLU A 73 -11.07 -27.95 -31.55
C GLU A 73 -9.85 -27.07 -31.85
N ALA A 74 -10.06 -25.86 -32.38
CA ALA A 74 -9.01 -24.86 -32.61
C ALA A 74 -8.55 -24.16 -31.31
N GLY A 75 -9.16 -24.49 -30.16
CA GLY A 75 -8.89 -23.87 -28.87
C GLY A 75 -9.56 -22.51 -28.69
N ASP A 76 -10.28 -21.96 -29.67
CA ASP A 76 -11.00 -20.69 -29.55
C ASP A 76 -12.31 -20.88 -28.77
N HIS A 77 -12.17 -20.99 -27.45
CA HIS A 77 -13.28 -21.26 -26.54
C HIS A 77 -14.29 -20.11 -26.45
N GLN A 78 -13.91 -18.89 -26.84
CA GLN A 78 -14.83 -17.74 -26.87
C GLN A 78 -15.74 -17.80 -28.10
N ALA A 79 -15.15 -17.99 -29.29
CA ALA A 79 -15.93 -18.17 -30.51
C ALA A 79 -16.80 -19.44 -30.45
N ALA A 80 -16.26 -20.53 -29.88
CA ALA A 80 -17.01 -21.77 -29.68
C ALA A 80 -18.27 -21.56 -28.81
N ALA A 81 -18.13 -20.84 -27.68
CA ALA A 81 -19.25 -20.55 -26.80
C ALA A 81 -20.36 -19.74 -27.50
N ALA A 82 -19.99 -18.74 -28.30
CA ALA A 82 -20.96 -17.95 -29.07
C ALA A 82 -21.76 -18.81 -30.05
N GLU A 83 -21.08 -19.69 -30.80
CA GLU A 83 -21.72 -20.57 -31.78
C GLU A 83 -22.57 -21.66 -31.14
N PHE A 84 -22.15 -22.23 -30.00
CA PHE A 84 -22.98 -23.18 -29.26
C PHE A 84 -24.22 -22.54 -28.64
N LEU A 85 -24.13 -21.31 -28.13
CA LEU A 85 -25.30 -20.57 -27.64
C LEU A 85 -26.29 -20.31 -28.77
N ALA A 86 -25.82 -19.83 -29.92
CA ALA A 86 -26.65 -19.58 -31.08
C ALA A 86 -27.30 -20.88 -31.61
N ALA A 87 -26.54 -21.99 -31.65
CA ALA A 87 -27.07 -23.30 -32.00
C ALA A 87 -28.13 -23.79 -31.00
N ARG A 88 -27.94 -23.54 -29.70
CA ARG A 88 -28.87 -23.92 -28.61
C ARG A 88 -30.21 -23.21 -28.72
N ASP A 89 -30.18 -21.91 -29.07
CA ASP A 89 -31.35 -21.06 -29.23
C ASP A 89 -32.14 -21.41 -30.51
N ASP A 90 -31.44 -21.69 -31.61
CA ASP A 90 -32.05 -21.98 -32.91
C ASP A 90 -32.48 -23.45 -33.08
N ALA A 91 -32.13 -24.35 -32.14
CA ALA A 91 -32.39 -25.79 -32.24
C ALA A 91 -33.88 -26.18 -32.24
N GLY A 92 -34.79 -25.26 -31.91
CA GLY A 92 -36.23 -25.52 -31.91
C GLY A 92 -36.61 -26.71 -31.00
N PRO A 93 -37.39 -27.71 -31.47
CA PRO A 93 -37.78 -28.87 -30.69
C PRO A 93 -36.77 -30.03 -30.70
N ASP A 94 -35.59 -29.91 -31.33
CA ASP A 94 -34.58 -30.99 -31.41
C ASP A 94 -33.89 -31.19 -30.04
N PRO A 95 -34.27 -32.23 -29.26
CA PRO A 95 -33.76 -32.37 -27.90
C PRO A 95 -32.27 -32.75 -27.86
N GLU A 96 -31.80 -33.47 -28.88
CA GLU A 96 -30.41 -33.93 -28.98
C GLU A 96 -29.47 -32.76 -29.29
N LEU A 97 -29.85 -31.91 -30.25
CA LEU A 97 -29.06 -30.72 -30.57
C LEU A 97 -29.04 -29.74 -29.39
N ARG A 98 -30.15 -29.58 -28.68
CA ARG A 98 -30.24 -28.73 -27.48
C ARG A 98 -29.34 -29.25 -26.36
N TYR A 99 -29.35 -30.56 -26.11
CA TYR A 99 -28.46 -31.19 -25.15
C TYR A 99 -26.99 -30.96 -25.51
N ARG A 100 -26.58 -31.32 -26.72
CA ARG A 100 -25.19 -31.21 -27.18
C ARG A 100 -24.67 -29.78 -27.20
N ALA A 101 -25.50 -28.82 -27.61
CA ALA A 101 -25.13 -27.41 -27.63
C ALA A 101 -24.97 -26.87 -26.20
N ALA A 102 -25.86 -27.20 -25.26
CA ALA A 102 -25.73 -26.80 -23.85
C ALA A 102 -24.49 -27.43 -23.18
N PHE A 103 -24.24 -28.71 -23.44
CA PHE A 103 -23.07 -29.41 -22.92
C PHE A 103 -21.76 -28.78 -23.43
N ASN A 104 -21.62 -28.60 -24.75
CA ASN A 104 -20.42 -28.03 -25.34
C ASN A 104 -20.24 -26.53 -25.02
N LEU A 105 -21.33 -25.80 -24.76
CA LEU A 105 -21.27 -24.44 -24.23
C LEU A 105 -20.68 -24.42 -22.81
N GLY A 106 -21.14 -25.31 -21.93
CA GLY A 106 -20.55 -25.51 -20.60
C GLY A 106 -19.06 -25.83 -20.67
N MET A 107 -18.66 -26.71 -21.60
CA MET A 107 -17.26 -27.08 -21.85
C MET A 107 -16.43 -25.89 -22.36
N SER A 108 -16.97 -25.09 -23.27
CA SER A 108 -16.27 -23.92 -23.83
C SER A 108 -16.00 -22.87 -22.76
N LEU A 109 -16.98 -22.58 -21.91
CA LEU A 109 -16.81 -21.64 -20.79
C LEU A 109 -15.79 -22.13 -19.76
N ALA A 110 -15.74 -23.43 -19.48
CA ALA A 110 -14.72 -24.01 -18.60
C ALA A 110 -13.31 -23.97 -19.24
N GLY A 111 -13.22 -24.15 -20.56
CA GLY A 111 -11.97 -24.06 -21.33
C GLY A 111 -11.38 -22.65 -21.36
N GLN A 112 -12.21 -21.59 -21.37
CA GLN A 112 -11.75 -20.18 -21.33
C GLN A 112 -10.89 -19.86 -20.10
N VAL A 113 -11.03 -20.63 -19.01
CA VAL A 113 -10.30 -20.45 -17.76
C VAL A 113 -9.33 -21.59 -17.46
N GLY A 114 -9.00 -22.41 -18.46
CA GLY A 114 -7.99 -23.46 -18.34
C GLY A 114 -8.41 -24.67 -17.48
N PHE A 115 -9.72 -24.96 -17.36
CA PHE A 115 -10.17 -26.18 -16.65
C PHE A 115 -9.91 -27.45 -17.48
N GLY A 116 -9.19 -28.40 -16.90
CA GLY A 116 -8.86 -29.69 -17.54
C GLY A 116 -10.06 -30.65 -17.65
N ILE A 117 -10.17 -31.30 -18.80
CA ILE A 117 -11.28 -32.20 -19.19
C ILE A 117 -10.94 -33.67 -18.86
N VAL A 118 -11.92 -34.49 -18.47
CA VAL A 118 -11.76 -35.95 -18.47
C VAL A 118 -11.79 -36.46 -19.91
N GLY A 119 -10.64 -36.96 -20.42
CA GLY A 119 -10.56 -37.71 -21.69
C GLY A 119 -9.76 -37.05 -22.83
N ALA A 120 -9.27 -35.82 -22.68
CA ALA A 120 -8.37 -35.20 -23.64
C ALA A 120 -6.93 -35.14 -23.07
N GLN A 121 -5.95 -35.68 -23.78
CA GLN A 121 -4.55 -35.36 -23.54
C GLN A 121 -4.36 -33.87 -23.83
N ALA A 122 -4.12 -33.07 -22.81
CA ALA A 122 -3.84 -31.64 -22.94
C ALA A 122 -2.60 -31.42 -23.83
N PRO A 123 -2.62 -30.54 -24.84
CA PRO A 123 -1.39 -29.98 -25.38
C PRO A 123 -0.83 -28.93 -24.41
N PRO A 124 0.48 -28.61 -24.49
CA PRO A 124 1.12 -27.64 -23.61
C PRO A 124 0.58 -26.23 -23.85
N ALA A 125 0.61 -25.42 -22.80
CA ALA A 125 0.25 -24.01 -22.79
C ALA A 125 1.08 -23.16 -23.77
N GLU A 126 0.69 -23.13 -25.03
CA GLU A 126 0.94 -21.99 -25.93
C GLU A 126 -0.43 -21.37 -26.24
N THR A 127 -0.66 -20.20 -25.66
CA THR A 127 -1.92 -19.44 -25.76
C THR A 127 -2.16 -18.99 -27.20
N ALA A 128 -3.35 -19.29 -27.72
CA ALA A 128 -3.86 -18.65 -28.92
C ALA A 128 -4.13 -17.16 -28.65
N PRO A 129 -3.98 -16.26 -29.65
CA PRO A 129 -4.17 -14.83 -29.46
C PRO A 129 -5.60 -14.50 -29.02
N GLY A 130 -5.75 -13.91 -27.83
CA GLY A 130 -7.03 -13.53 -27.23
C GLY A 130 -7.42 -14.31 -25.96
N GLN A 131 -6.61 -15.27 -25.51
CA GLN A 131 -6.83 -15.97 -24.25
C GLN A 131 -5.97 -15.40 -23.13
N THR A 132 -6.60 -15.02 -22.02
CA THR A 132 -5.92 -14.70 -20.77
C THR A 132 -5.40 -15.98 -20.15
N ALA A 133 -4.09 -16.07 -19.90
CA ALA A 133 -3.54 -17.21 -19.16
C ALA A 133 -4.20 -17.29 -17.77
N PRO A 134 -4.40 -18.49 -17.19
CA PRO A 134 -4.94 -18.63 -15.82
C PRO A 134 -4.12 -17.88 -14.76
N SER A 135 -2.85 -17.57 -15.05
CA SER A 135 -1.97 -16.76 -14.20
C SER A 135 -2.19 -15.25 -14.29
N GLU A 136 -2.97 -14.77 -15.26
CA GLU A 136 -3.22 -13.35 -15.52
C GLU A 136 -4.68 -12.92 -15.27
N ALA A 137 -5.62 -13.86 -15.11
CA ALA A 137 -7.02 -13.56 -14.82
C ALA A 137 -7.29 -13.38 -13.30
N GLN A 138 -8.09 -12.37 -12.93
CA GLN A 138 -8.50 -12.19 -11.55
C GLN A 138 -9.36 -13.37 -11.06
N PRO A 139 -9.10 -13.94 -9.88
CA PRO A 139 -9.74 -15.17 -9.40
C PRO A 139 -11.27 -15.06 -9.23
N GLU A 140 -11.81 -13.87 -9.00
CA GLU A 140 -13.25 -13.59 -9.01
C GLU A 140 -13.88 -13.77 -10.40
N GLN A 141 -13.17 -13.36 -11.46
CA GLN A 141 -13.63 -13.49 -12.85
C GLN A 141 -13.61 -14.97 -13.29
N VAL A 142 -12.62 -15.72 -12.82
CA VAL A 142 -12.55 -17.18 -13.03
C VAL A 142 -13.75 -17.88 -12.40
N ILE A 143 -14.09 -17.55 -11.14
CA ILE A 143 -15.26 -18.12 -10.45
C ILE A 143 -16.57 -17.79 -11.19
N GLU A 144 -16.72 -16.56 -11.67
CA GLU A 144 -17.95 -16.16 -12.38
C GLU A 144 -18.11 -16.92 -13.70
N THR A 145 -17.02 -17.10 -14.45
CA THR A 145 -17.03 -17.88 -15.71
C THR A 145 -17.37 -19.36 -15.44
N LEU A 146 -16.85 -19.94 -14.36
CA LEU A 146 -17.18 -21.30 -13.93
C LEU A 146 -18.64 -21.44 -13.47
N ARG A 147 -19.22 -20.42 -12.85
CA ARG A 147 -20.66 -20.42 -12.49
C ARG A 147 -21.54 -20.42 -13.74
N GLN A 148 -21.15 -19.68 -14.77
CA GLN A 148 -21.84 -19.71 -16.07
C GLN A 148 -21.73 -21.10 -16.70
N SER A 149 -20.55 -21.71 -16.69
CA SER A 149 -20.34 -23.09 -17.12
C SER A 149 -21.23 -24.09 -16.37
N ALA A 150 -21.29 -23.99 -15.03
CA ALA A 150 -22.14 -24.83 -14.19
C ALA A 150 -23.65 -24.67 -14.51
N ALA A 151 -24.10 -23.46 -14.83
CA ALA A 151 -25.49 -23.22 -15.25
C ALA A 151 -25.83 -23.96 -16.56
N TRP A 152 -24.91 -23.98 -17.52
CA TRP A 152 -25.09 -24.70 -18.78
C TRP A 152 -24.98 -26.22 -18.63
N PHE A 153 -24.11 -26.72 -17.76
CA PHE A 153 -24.13 -28.14 -17.41
C PHE A 153 -25.44 -28.53 -16.70
N ASN A 154 -26.02 -27.67 -15.86
CA ASN A 154 -27.33 -27.91 -15.27
C ASN A 154 -28.45 -28.00 -16.33
N ASP A 155 -28.42 -27.14 -17.35
CA ASP A 155 -29.34 -27.22 -18.49
C ASP A 155 -29.15 -28.52 -19.28
N ALA A 156 -27.89 -28.90 -19.56
CA ALA A 156 -27.57 -30.16 -20.23
C ALA A 156 -28.06 -31.38 -19.44
N VAL A 157 -27.90 -31.41 -18.11
CA VAL A 157 -28.42 -32.49 -17.24
C VAL A 157 -29.94 -32.66 -17.38
N ARG A 158 -30.69 -31.56 -17.56
CA ARG A 158 -32.16 -31.63 -17.74
C ARG A 158 -32.57 -32.21 -19.10
N LEU A 159 -31.68 -32.14 -20.09
CA LEU A 159 -31.91 -32.58 -21.47
C LEU A 159 -31.22 -33.90 -21.80
N ALA A 160 -30.40 -34.41 -20.89
CA ALA A 160 -29.53 -35.55 -21.11
C ALA A 160 -30.32 -36.80 -21.55
N PRO A 161 -29.85 -37.51 -22.59
CA PRO A 161 -30.37 -38.82 -22.94
C PRO A 161 -30.25 -39.81 -21.76
N PRO A 162 -31.16 -40.80 -21.65
CA PRO A 162 -31.06 -41.80 -20.59
C PRO A 162 -29.72 -42.55 -20.62
N GLY A 163 -28.96 -42.48 -19.52
CA GLY A 163 -27.67 -43.16 -19.36
C GLY A 163 -26.45 -42.33 -19.74
N ASP A 164 -26.62 -41.07 -20.16
CA ASP A 164 -25.53 -40.11 -20.32
C ASP A 164 -25.32 -39.33 -19.02
N ASP A 165 -24.18 -39.57 -18.37
CA ASP A 165 -23.82 -38.96 -17.08
C ASP A 165 -22.77 -37.84 -17.23
N ASP A 166 -22.32 -37.53 -18.45
CA ASP A 166 -21.18 -36.64 -18.69
C ASP A 166 -21.46 -35.22 -18.22
N ALA A 167 -22.68 -34.71 -18.47
CA ALA A 167 -23.10 -33.39 -17.99
C ALA A 167 -23.13 -33.31 -16.46
N ARG A 168 -23.50 -34.40 -15.78
CA ARG A 168 -23.54 -34.48 -14.31
C ARG A 168 -22.12 -34.50 -13.72
N ILE A 169 -21.23 -35.31 -14.31
CA ILE A 169 -19.83 -35.42 -13.88
C ILE A 169 -19.12 -34.07 -14.03
N ASN A 170 -19.29 -33.39 -15.17
CA ASN A 170 -18.64 -32.09 -15.39
C ASN A 170 -19.23 -30.98 -14.50
N LEU A 171 -20.54 -31.03 -14.20
CA LEU A 171 -21.15 -30.14 -13.20
C LEU A 171 -20.53 -30.30 -11.80
N GLU A 172 -20.32 -31.55 -11.36
CA GLU A 172 -19.70 -31.85 -10.06
C GLU A 172 -18.25 -31.36 -10.01
N LEU A 173 -17.48 -31.58 -11.08
CA LEU A 173 -16.09 -31.15 -11.20
C LEU A 173 -15.95 -29.62 -11.17
N VAL A 174 -16.74 -28.90 -11.97
CA VAL A 174 -16.75 -27.43 -11.97
C VAL A 174 -17.21 -26.87 -10.62
N SER A 175 -18.23 -27.46 -10.00
CA SER A 175 -18.73 -27.03 -8.68
C SER A 175 -17.67 -27.20 -7.58
N LYS A 176 -16.91 -28.29 -7.61
CA LYS A 176 -15.81 -28.52 -6.68
C LYS A 176 -14.69 -27.49 -6.86
N TRP A 177 -14.40 -27.09 -8.09
CA TRP A 177 -13.35 -26.12 -8.37
C TRP A 177 -13.76 -24.69 -7.98
N ILE A 178 -15.02 -24.32 -8.21
CA ILE A 178 -15.61 -23.08 -7.67
C ILE A 178 -15.44 -23.02 -6.15
N LEU A 179 -15.71 -24.12 -5.44
CA LEU A 179 -15.54 -24.19 -3.99
C LEU A 179 -14.07 -24.01 -3.57
N GLN A 180 -13.14 -24.70 -4.23
CA GLN A 180 -11.70 -24.60 -3.92
C GLN A 180 -11.13 -23.19 -4.16
N LEU A 181 -11.49 -22.56 -5.28
CA LEU A 181 -11.07 -21.19 -5.60
C LEU A 181 -11.70 -20.17 -4.65
N ALA A 182 -12.98 -20.36 -4.30
CA ALA A 182 -13.63 -19.53 -3.30
C ALA A 182 -12.96 -19.68 -1.92
N ASP A 183 -12.60 -20.90 -1.51
CA ASP A 183 -11.92 -21.14 -0.24
C ASP A 183 -10.52 -20.48 -0.22
N GLN A 184 -9.77 -20.59 -1.33
CA GLN A 184 -8.46 -19.94 -1.48
C GLN A 184 -8.53 -18.42 -1.40
N LEU A 185 -9.53 -17.80 -2.04
CA LEU A 185 -9.76 -16.35 -1.93
C LEU A 185 -10.17 -15.90 -0.52
N ASN A 186 -10.70 -16.80 0.30
CA ASN A 186 -11.31 -16.46 1.58
C ASN A 186 -10.40 -16.68 2.81
N GLN A 187 -9.21 -17.27 2.66
CA GLN A 187 -8.42 -17.79 3.81
C GLN A 187 -7.45 -16.80 4.48
N GLY A 188 -7.25 -15.57 3.98
CA GLY A 188 -6.38 -14.56 4.60
C GLY A 188 -7.05 -13.19 4.69
N ASP A 189 -7.38 -12.58 3.54
CA ASP A 189 -7.84 -11.19 3.50
C ASP A 189 -9.20 -10.93 4.18
N ARG A 190 -10.03 -11.97 4.36
CA ARG A 190 -11.34 -11.83 5.01
C ARG A 190 -11.23 -11.49 6.49
N LEU A 191 -10.26 -12.06 7.22
CA LEU A 191 -10.15 -11.84 8.66
C LEU A 191 -9.62 -10.43 8.95
N GLU A 192 -8.48 -10.08 8.36
CA GLU A 192 -7.83 -8.78 8.48
C GLU A 192 -8.78 -7.65 8.01
N ALA A 193 -9.38 -7.78 6.83
CA ALA A 193 -10.29 -6.75 6.32
C ALA A 193 -11.57 -6.61 7.16
N ARG A 194 -12.10 -7.71 7.72
CA ARG A 194 -13.24 -7.64 8.66
C ARG A 194 -12.85 -6.96 9.96
N LEU A 195 -11.66 -7.24 10.48
CA LEU A 195 -11.16 -6.59 11.69
C LEU A 195 -10.90 -5.09 11.45
N ASP A 196 -10.34 -4.72 10.31
CA ASP A 196 -10.14 -3.32 9.92
C ASP A 196 -11.49 -2.59 9.79
N ARG A 197 -12.50 -3.22 9.17
CA ARG A 197 -13.87 -2.68 9.13
C ARG A 197 -14.48 -2.51 10.52
N LEU A 198 -14.33 -3.50 11.40
CA LEU A 198 -14.81 -3.41 12.79
C LEU A 198 -14.15 -2.26 13.56
N ILE A 199 -12.86 -2.04 13.35
CA ILE A 199 -12.12 -0.91 13.95
C ILE A 199 -12.69 0.42 13.46
N ASP A 200 -12.99 0.54 12.17
CA ASP A 200 -13.57 1.75 11.58
C ASP A 200 -15.01 1.99 12.04
N ASP A 201 -15.85 0.95 12.06
CA ASP A 201 -17.23 1.04 12.53
C ASP A 201 -17.30 1.39 14.03
N GLN A 202 -16.41 0.82 14.86
CA GLN A 202 -16.30 1.18 16.28
C GLN A 202 -15.80 2.62 16.47
N ARG A 203 -14.85 3.08 15.64
CA ARG A 203 -14.40 4.48 15.65
C ARG A 203 -15.55 5.42 15.32
N GLY A 204 -16.30 5.11 14.26
CA GLY A 204 -17.50 5.85 13.86
C GLY A 204 -18.58 5.87 14.93
N LEU A 205 -18.79 4.76 15.64
CA LEU A 205 -19.73 4.70 16.76
C LEU A 205 -19.28 5.59 17.93
N ARG A 206 -18.01 5.49 18.34
CA ARG A 206 -17.43 6.35 19.38
C ARG A 206 -17.60 7.83 19.04
N ASP A 207 -17.31 8.22 17.80
CA ASP A 207 -17.40 9.62 17.37
C ASP A 207 -18.85 10.12 17.38
N GLN A 208 -19.82 9.25 17.11
CA GLN A 208 -21.23 9.58 17.27
C GLN A 208 -21.66 9.70 18.74
N VAL A 209 -21.07 8.93 19.66
CA VAL A 209 -21.27 9.17 21.10
C VAL A 209 -20.70 10.54 21.50
N ARG A 210 -19.55 10.95 20.96
CA ARG A 210 -18.99 12.31 21.18
C ARG A 210 -19.91 13.41 20.63
N GLY A 211 -20.46 13.22 19.44
CA GLY A 211 -21.47 14.11 18.85
C GLY A 211 -22.69 14.26 19.75
N LEU A 212 -23.27 13.13 20.18
CA LEU A 212 -24.42 13.13 21.09
C LEU A 212 -24.14 13.84 22.42
N LEU A 213 -22.94 13.67 22.99
CA LEU A 213 -22.52 14.38 24.20
C LEU A 213 -22.41 15.90 23.99
N THR A 214 -22.05 16.32 22.78
CA THR A 214 -21.99 17.73 22.40
C THR A 214 -23.40 18.31 22.29
N ASP A 215 -24.33 17.58 21.67
CA ASP A 215 -25.73 17.99 21.55
C ASP A 215 -26.42 18.10 22.93
N ILE A 216 -26.19 17.13 23.82
CA ILE A 216 -26.70 17.15 25.20
C ILE A 216 -26.18 18.38 25.96
N ALA A 217 -24.91 18.73 25.76
CA ALA A 217 -24.32 19.91 26.39
C ALA A 217 -24.93 21.22 25.86
N ALA A 218 -25.14 21.30 24.54
CA ALA A 218 -25.75 22.46 23.89
C ALA A 218 -27.20 22.70 24.35
N GLU A 219 -27.97 21.63 24.57
CA GLU A 219 -29.34 21.71 25.10
C GLU A 219 -29.42 21.92 26.62
N GLN A 220 -28.28 22.01 27.32
CA GLN A 220 -28.19 22.10 28.77
C GLN A 220 -28.92 20.95 29.50
N ALA A 221 -29.10 19.81 28.84
CA ALA A 221 -29.80 18.63 29.36
C ALA A 221 -28.93 17.74 30.28
N GLY A 222 -27.77 18.26 30.72
CA GLY A 222 -26.64 17.49 31.24
C GLY A 222 -26.88 16.62 32.48
N THR A 223 -27.97 16.81 33.22
CA THR A 223 -28.30 15.95 34.38
C THR A 223 -29.29 14.83 34.08
N GLU A 224 -30.16 14.97 33.07
CA GLU A 224 -31.13 13.95 32.67
C GLU A 224 -31.39 14.03 31.15
N PRO A 225 -30.60 13.34 30.31
CA PRO A 225 -30.74 13.41 28.85
C PRO A 225 -31.88 12.51 28.36
N VAL A 226 -33.04 12.54 29.03
CA VAL A 226 -34.22 11.73 28.69
C VAL A 226 -34.73 12.06 27.29
N GLY A 227 -34.56 13.32 26.86
CA GLY A 227 -34.85 13.76 25.49
C GLY A 227 -34.05 13.02 24.41
N PHE A 228 -32.90 12.44 24.77
CA PHE A 228 -31.97 11.76 23.87
C PHE A 228 -32.02 10.21 23.99
N ALA A 229 -33.04 9.66 24.66
CA ALA A 229 -33.12 8.22 24.93
C ALA A 229 -33.16 7.36 23.65
N THR A 230 -33.73 7.89 22.56
CA THR A 230 -33.83 7.19 21.27
C THR A 230 -32.46 7.05 20.62
N GLU A 231 -31.67 8.12 20.66
CA GLU A 231 -30.31 8.22 20.12
C GLU A 231 -29.37 7.27 20.91
N PHE A 232 -29.50 7.24 22.23
CA PHE A 232 -28.80 6.30 23.08
C PHE A 232 -29.15 4.83 22.78
N GLU A 233 -30.43 4.48 22.60
CA GLU A 233 -30.82 3.11 22.26
C GLU A 233 -30.37 2.72 20.83
N ALA A 234 -30.36 3.67 19.89
CA ALA A 234 -29.84 3.44 18.54
C ALA A 234 -28.34 3.14 18.55
N LEU A 235 -27.54 3.88 19.33
CA LEU A 235 -26.12 3.60 19.53
C LEU A 235 -25.91 2.26 20.26
N ALA A 236 -26.69 1.97 21.31
CA ALA A 236 -26.62 0.70 22.03
C ALA A 236 -27.00 -0.51 21.15
N SER A 237 -27.90 -0.32 20.18
CA SER A 237 -28.29 -1.35 19.22
C SER A 237 -27.18 -1.64 18.22
N ARG A 238 -26.45 -0.61 17.77
CA ARG A 238 -25.28 -0.79 16.90
C ARG A 238 -24.11 -1.45 17.61
N GLU A 239 -23.83 -1.08 18.86
CA GLU A 239 -22.86 -1.79 19.71
C GLU A 239 -23.16 -3.29 19.82
N ARG A 240 -24.44 -3.68 19.87
CA ARG A 240 -24.83 -5.10 19.86
C ARG A 240 -24.44 -5.80 18.56
N VAL A 241 -24.58 -5.12 17.42
CA VAL A 241 -24.23 -5.66 16.10
C VAL A 241 -22.71 -5.85 16.02
N LEU A 242 -21.93 -4.83 16.37
CA LEU A 242 -20.47 -4.91 16.39
C LEU A 242 -19.97 -6.03 17.32
N MET A 243 -20.60 -6.21 18.48
CA MET A 243 -20.27 -7.31 19.39
C MET A 243 -20.54 -8.70 18.79
N ALA A 244 -21.53 -8.84 17.90
CA ALA A 244 -21.79 -10.09 17.18
C ALA A 244 -20.73 -10.32 16.10
N GLU A 245 -20.40 -9.29 15.32
CA GLU A 245 -19.38 -9.33 14.27
C GLU A 245 -17.97 -9.61 14.83
N VAL A 246 -17.63 -9.10 16.02
CA VAL A 246 -16.40 -9.52 16.74
C VAL A 246 -16.41 -11.01 17.05
N GLY A 247 -17.59 -11.58 17.36
CA GLY A 247 -17.76 -13.02 17.51
C GLY A 247 -17.44 -13.77 16.22
N ASP A 248 -17.96 -13.30 15.09
CA ASP A 248 -17.68 -13.90 13.79
C ASP A 248 -16.18 -13.86 13.44
N VAL A 249 -15.45 -12.80 13.82
CA VAL A 249 -13.99 -12.72 13.62
C VAL A 249 -13.23 -13.68 14.53
N ILE A 250 -13.69 -13.88 15.77
CA ILE A 250 -13.11 -14.91 16.67
C ILE A 250 -13.31 -16.31 16.07
N ASP A 251 -14.50 -16.60 15.53
CA ASP A 251 -14.79 -17.90 14.92
C ASP A 251 -13.91 -18.12 13.67
N LEU A 252 -13.74 -17.11 12.80
CA LEU A 252 -12.81 -17.17 11.66
C LEU A 252 -11.36 -17.41 12.10
N ALA A 253 -10.89 -16.72 13.15
CA ALA A 253 -9.55 -16.93 13.70
C ALA A 253 -9.36 -18.36 14.24
N ALA A 254 -10.40 -18.91 14.86
CA ALA A 254 -10.39 -20.26 15.39
C ALA A 254 -10.39 -21.31 14.27
N GLU A 255 -11.14 -21.09 13.19
CA GLU A 255 -11.16 -21.93 11.98
C GLU A 255 -9.79 -21.95 11.30
N GLU A 256 -9.20 -20.77 11.06
CA GLU A 256 -7.86 -20.66 10.45
C GLU A 256 -6.80 -21.35 11.33
N ARG A 257 -6.85 -21.14 12.64
CA ARG A 257 -5.95 -21.81 13.58
C ARG A 257 -6.15 -23.32 13.60
N LEU A 258 -7.38 -23.81 13.53
CA LEU A 258 -7.67 -25.24 13.49
C LEU A 258 -7.03 -25.88 12.26
N TYR A 259 -7.10 -25.24 11.10
CA TYR A 259 -6.44 -25.70 9.87
C TYR A 259 -4.92 -25.79 10.03
N ILE A 260 -4.29 -24.78 10.64
CA ILE A 260 -2.86 -24.84 10.97
C ILE A 260 -2.57 -26.00 11.94
N ASP A 261 -3.48 -26.21 12.90
CA ASP A 261 -3.31 -27.20 13.94
C ASP A 261 -3.42 -28.65 13.45
N GLU A 262 -4.03 -28.90 12.27
CA GLU A 262 -4.08 -30.21 11.61
C GLU A 262 -2.69 -30.75 11.25
N THR A 263 -1.74 -29.86 10.97
CA THR A 263 -0.34 -30.26 10.80
C THR A 263 0.29 -30.43 12.19
N PRO A 264 0.97 -31.55 12.51
CA PRO A 264 1.64 -31.70 13.80
C PRO A 264 2.70 -30.61 14.02
N GLU A 265 2.80 -30.05 15.24
CA GLU A 265 3.70 -28.92 15.57
C GLU A 265 5.14 -29.09 15.06
N LYS A 266 5.69 -30.31 15.16
CA LYS A 266 7.06 -30.64 14.71
C LYS A 266 7.23 -30.65 13.17
N GLN A 267 6.14 -30.65 12.43
CA GLN A 267 6.09 -30.68 10.97
C GLN A 267 5.57 -29.35 10.39
N ARG A 268 5.14 -28.41 11.25
CA ARG A 268 4.67 -27.09 10.80
C ARG A 268 5.84 -26.24 10.30
N PRO A 269 5.71 -25.57 9.14
CA PRO A 269 6.68 -24.56 8.73
C PRO A 269 6.69 -23.38 9.73
N PRO A 270 7.82 -22.65 9.86
CA PRO A 270 7.95 -21.53 10.80
C PRO A 270 6.87 -20.46 10.65
N GLU A 271 6.44 -20.18 9.41
CA GLU A 271 5.38 -19.23 9.09
C GLU A 271 4.04 -19.63 9.73
N GLN A 272 3.66 -20.90 9.65
CA GLN A 272 2.44 -21.41 10.28
C GLN A 272 2.54 -21.38 11.81
N GLN A 273 3.71 -21.66 12.38
CA GLN A 273 3.91 -21.56 13.83
C GLN A 273 3.74 -20.12 14.32
N SER A 274 4.33 -19.17 13.61
CA SER A 274 4.17 -17.73 13.87
C SER A 274 2.70 -17.31 13.73
N ARG A 275 2.04 -17.68 12.64
CA ARG A 275 0.62 -17.36 12.40
C ARG A 275 -0.29 -17.93 13.49
N ALA A 276 -0.10 -19.17 13.92
CA ALA A 276 -0.88 -19.77 15.01
C ALA A 276 -0.71 -19.02 16.34
N TYR A 277 0.52 -18.56 16.65
CA TYR A 277 0.77 -17.74 17.82
C TYR A 277 0.06 -16.38 17.72
N GLN A 278 0.14 -15.71 16.56
CA GLN A 278 -0.51 -14.43 16.30
C GLN A 278 -2.04 -14.53 16.43
N LEU A 279 -2.67 -15.54 15.83
CA LEU A 279 -4.12 -15.79 15.93
C LEU A 279 -4.54 -16.05 17.39
N GLY A 280 -3.74 -16.80 18.14
CA GLY A 280 -3.97 -17.03 19.57
C GLY A 280 -3.91 -15.75 20.41
N ALA A 281 -2.88 -14.92 20.19
CA ALA A 281 -2.73 -13.64 20.88
C ALA A 281 -3.87 -12.67 20.52
N MET A 282 -4.21 -12.57 19.24
CA MET A 282 -5.30 -11.73 18.71
C MET A 282 -6.64 -12.08 19.38
N THR A 283 -6.97 -13.36 19.47
CA THR A 283 -8.23 -13.84 20.06
C THR A 283 -8.42 -13.30 21.48
N GLY A 284 -7.38 -13.28 22.31
CA GLY A 284 -7.45 -12.74 23.66
C GLY A 284 -7.76 -11.24 23.72
N TYR A 285 -7.34 -10.45 22.72
CA TYR A 285 -7.72 -9.04 22.60
C TYR A 285 -9.17 -8.89 22.10
N LEU A 286 -9.62 -9.71 21.16
CA LEU A 286 -11.01 -9.70 20.68
C LEU A 286 -12.02 -10.03 21.78
N GLU A 287 -11.69 -10.95 22.69
CA GLU A 287 -12.52 -11.26 23.87
C GLU A 287 -12.66 -10.05 24.81
N ARG A 288 -11.55 -9.34 25.08
CA ARG A 288 -11.57 -8.10 25.87
C ARG A 288 -12.35 -7.00 25.16
N ALA A 289 -12.19 -6.86 23.84
CA ALA A 289 -12.99 -5.93 23.04
C ALA A 289 -14.49 -6.22 23.21
N ARG A 290 -14.90 -7.49 23.08
CA ARG A 290 -16.30 -7.92 23.26
C ARG A 290 -16.86 -7.58 24.65
N GLN A 291 -16.04 -7.72 25.69
CA GLN A 291 -16.43 -7.30 27.04
C GLN A 291 -16.65 -5.78 27.13
N SER A 292 -15.73 -4.99 26.58
CA SER A 292 -15.85 -3.53 26.53
C SER A 292 -17.06 -3.05 25.73
N LEU A 293 -17.35 -3.65 24.56
CA LEU A 293 -18.56 -3.37 23.75
C LEU A 293 -19.85 -3.65 24.55
N SER A 294 -19.91 -4.77 25.27
CA SER A 294 -21.03 -5.09 26.17
C SER A 294 -21.21 -4.03 27.27
N ASP A 295 -20.11 -3.56 27.86
CA ASP A 295 -20.14 -2.50 28.87
C ASP A 295 -20.58 -1.15 28.30
N THR A 296 -20.08 -0.78 27.12
CA THR A 296 -20.52 0.42 26.37
C THR A 296 -22.02 0.39 26.17
N ARG A 297 -22.54 -0.69 25.60
CA ARG A 297 -23.97 -0.90 25.38
C ARG A 297 -24.79 -0.75 26.67
N ARG A 298 -24.35 -1.37 27.77
CA ARG A 298 -25.05 -1.27 29.07
C ARG A 298 -25.11 0.15 29.59
N ARG A 299 -24.05 0.94 29.39
CA ARG A 299 -23.96 2.35 29.81
C ARG A 299 -24.82 3.26 28.95
N LEU A 300 -24.79 3.09 27.63
CA LEU A 300 -25.64 3.83 26.70
C LEU A 300 -27.13 3.63 27.02
N ARG A 301 -27.55 2.39 27.34
CA ARG A 301 -28.93 2.09 27.77
C ARG A 301 -29.36 2.74 29.09
N ARG A 302 -28.40 3.11 29.94
CA ARG A 302 -28.63 3.83 31.18
C ARG A 302 -28.47 5.34 31.00
N LEU A 303 -28.30 5.80 29.76
CA LEU A 303 -28.02 7.19 29.40
C LEU A 303 -26.72 7.72 30.05
N GLU A 304 -25.78 6.82 30.39
CA GLU A 304 -24.47 7.15 30.97
C GLU A 304 -23.47 7.49 29.86
N GLY A 305 -23.72 8.54 29.07
CA GLY A 305 -22.99 8.84 27.84
C GLY A 305 -21.47 8.97 28.00
N GLU A 306 -20.98 9.73 28.97
CA GLU A 306 -19.52 9.89 29.21
C GLU A 306 -18.84 8.56 29.56
N ARG A 307 -19.49 7.74 30.39
CA ARG A 307 -18.93 6.44 30.77
C ARG A 307 -19.04 5.44 29.61
N GLY A 308 -20.09 5.54 28.81
CA GLY A 308 -20.28 4.78 27.57
C GLY A 308 -19.16 5.11 26.58
N HIS A 309 -18.91 6.40 26.33
CA HIS A 309 -17.81 6.88 25.49
C HIS A 309 -16.45 6.31 25.92
N ARG A 310 -16.10 6.39 27.21
CA ARG A 310 -14.82 5.82 27.69
C ARG A 310 -14.71 4.31 27.48
N ARG A 311 -15.81 3.57 27.60
CA ARG A 311 -15.82 2.12 27.29
C ARG A 311 -15.76 1.83 25.79
N ALA A 312 -16.33 2.71 24.97
CA ALA A 312 -16.24 2.61 23.51
C ALA A 312 -14.79 2.82 23.04
N ASP A 313 -14.06 3.76 23.66
CA ASP A 313 -12.62 3.97 23.41
C ASP A 313 -11.80 2.75 23.86
N ALA A 314 -12.09 2.19 25.04
CA ALA A 314 -11.42 0.96 25.49
C ALA A 314 -11.67 -0.23 24.54
N ALA A 315 -12.90 -0.37 24.00
CA ALA A 315 -13.20 -1.38 23.00
C ALA A 315 -12.38 -1.18 21.71
N LEU A 316 -12.29 0.06 21.23
CA LEU A 316 -11.48 0.42 20.06
C LEU A 316 -9.99 0.11 20.28
N ALA A 317 -9.46 0.39 21.48
CA ALA A 317 -8.08 0.10 21.84
C ALA A 317 -7.79 -1.42 21.80
N GLU A 318 -8.70 -2.26 22.32
CA GLU A 318 -8.55 -3.72 22.26
C GLU A 318 -8.65 -4.26 20.82
N LEU A 319 -9.55 -3.73 19.98
CA LEU A 319 -9.65 -4.11 18.56
C LEU A 319 -8.37 -3.77 17.79
N LYS A 320 -7.81 -2.56 18.01
CA LYS A 320 -6.51 -2.18 17.45
C LYS A 320 -5.41 -3.15 17.90
N ARG A 321 -5.35 -3.47 19.20
CA ARG A 321 -4.35 -4.41 19.74
C ARG A 321 -4.49 -5.82 19.17
N ALA A 322 -5.72 -6.26 18.86
CA ALA A 322 -5.95 -7.50 18.14
C ALA A 322 -5.32 -7.44 16.73
N ARG A 323 -5.59 -6.38 15.97
CA ARG A 323 -5.05 -6.19 14.62
C ARG A 323 -3.53 -6.11 14.59
N GLU A 324 -2.93 -5.47 15.59
CA GLU A 324 -1.48 -5.30 15.75
C GLU A 324 -0.71 -6.60 16.02
N GLN A 325 -1.39 -7.70 16.35
CA GLN A 325 -0.76 -9.02 16.42
C GLN A 325 -0.41 -9.55 15.02
N LEU A 326 -1.13 -9.09 14.00
CA LEU A 326 -0.99 -9.52 12.61
C LEU A 326 -0.12 -8.57 11.78
N LEU A 327 0.40 -7.49 12.38
CA LEU A 327 1.17 -6.46 11.71
C LEU A 327 2.65 -6.53 12.09
N ASP A 328 3.50 -6.08 11.17
CA ASP A 328 4.91 -5.87 11.48
C ASP A 328 5.07 -4.75 12.54
N PRO A 329 6.11 -4.84 13.39
CA PRO A 329 6.30 -3.89 14.48
C PRO A 329 6.39 -2.42 14.05
N VAL A 330 6.94 -2.13 12.87
CA VAL A 330 7.14 -0.75 12.40
C VAL A 330 5.80 -0.13 12.01
N THR A 331 4.93 -0.90 11.32
CA THR A 331 3.56 -0.47 11.01
C THR A 331 2.77 -0.18 12.29
N VAL A 332 2.93 -0.99 13.34
CA VAL A 332 2.30 -0.73 14.64
C VAL A 332 2.83 0.56 15.28
N LEU A 333 4.15 0.79 15.28
CA LEU A 333 4.73 2.02 15.82
C LEU A 333 4.26 3.27 15.05
N LYS A 334 4.12 3.20 13.72
CA LYS A 334 3.55 4.29 12.92
C LYS A 334 2.10 4.60 13.31
N ALA A 335 1.29 3.57 13.55
CA ALA A 335 -0.08 3.75 14.04
C ALA A 335 -0.13 4.34 15.47
N VAL A 336 0.79 3.93 16.33
CA VAL A 336 0.98 4.50 17.68
C VAL A 336 1.33 5.99 17.61
N VAL A 337 2.25 6.40 16.72
CA VAL A 337 2.60 7.82 16.55
C VAL A 337 1.37 8.64 16.13
N ARG A 338 0.58 8.16 15.18
CA ARG A 338 -0.65 8.84 14.76
C ARG A 338 -1.64 9.02 15.93
N ASP A 339 -1.84 7.98 16.72
CA ASP A 339 -2.75 8.03 17.87
C ASP A 339 -2.21 8.97 18.98
N GLU A 340 -0.90 9.03 19.19
CA GLU A 340 -0.26 9.96 20.12
C GLU A 340 -0.35 11.41 19.64
N GLN A 341 -0.27 11.67 18.34
CA GLN A 341 -0.50 13.00 17.77
C GLN A 341 -1.94 13.49 17.99
N GLU A 342 -2.93 12.61 17.78
CA GLU A 342 -4.34 12.91 18.09
C GLU A 342 -4.51 13.17 19.60
N LEU A 343 -3.81 12.42 20.45
CA LEU A 343 -3.83 12.63 21.90
C LEU A 343 -3.24 14.00 22.28
N ILE A 344 -2.08 14.38 21.72
CA ILE A 344 -1.45 15.69 21.93
C ILE A 344 -2.41 16.82 21.52
N ALA A 345 -3.09 16.69 20.38
CA ALA A 345 -4.07 17.68 19.95
C ALA A 345 -5.21 17.86 20.97
N HIS A 346 -5.73 16.75 21.52
CA HIS A 346 -6.76 16.79 22.56
C HIS A 346 -6.24 17.33 23.90
N THR A 347 -5.03 16.97 24.31
CA THR A 347 -4.37 17.54 25.51
C THR A 347 -4.17 19.05 25.35
N GLY A 348 -3.73 19.49 24.17
CA GLY A 348 -3.54 20.91 23.84
C GLY A 348 -4.84 21.69 23.90
N ALA A 349 -5.93 21.14 23.32
CA ALA A 349 -7.26 21.73 23.43
C ALA A 349 -7.72 21.84 24.88
N LEU A 350 -7.51 20.79 25.69
CA LEU A 350 -7.87 20.80 27.11
C LEU A 350 -7.08 21.85 27.91
N ALA A 351 -5.77 21.97 27.67
CA ALA A 351 -4.93 23.00 28.29
C ALA A 351 -5.39 24.41 27.89
N ALA A 352 -5.71 24.63 26.61
CA ALA A 352 -6.17 25.92 26.13
C ALA A 352 -7.54 26.33 26.71
N PHE A 353 -8.44 25.38 26.98
CA PHE A 353 -9.67 25.63 27.76
C PHE A 353 -9.38 25.97 29.23
N ALA A 354 -8.40 25.31 29.85
CA ALA A 354 -8.04 25.55 31.25
C ALA A 354 -7.42 26.95 31.46
N ASP A 355 -6.60 27.40 30.50
CA ASP A 355 -5.93 28.70 30.53
C ASP A 355 -6.79 29.84 29.95
N GLY A 356 -8.00 29.54 29.47
CA GLY A 356 -8.95 30.52 28.92
C GLY A 356 -8.59 31.06 27.54
N ALA A 357 -7.59 30.48 26.87
CA ALA A 357 -7.21 30.82 25.49
C ALA A 357 -8.30 30.43 24.48
N ILE A 358 -9.01 29.33 24.75
CA ILE A 358 -10.27 28.99 24.08
C ILE A 358 -11.40 29.32 25.07
N GLY A 359 -12.01 30.49 24.90
CA GLY A 359 -13.11 30.99 25.72
C GLY A 359 -14.10 31.83 24.91
N GLY A 360 -15.41 31.68 25.16
CA GLY A 360 -16.50 32.32 24.41
C GLY A 360 -17.75 31.43 24.34
N ASP A 361 -18.46 31.46 23.20
CA ASP A 361 -19.61 30.57 22.91
C ASP A 361 -19.21 29.09 22.72
N GLN A 362 -17.92 28.79 22.61
CA GLN A 362 -17.40 27.42 22.51
C GLN A 362 -17.29 26.77 23.89
N GLN A 363 -18.18 25.80 24.16
CA GLN A 363 -18.18 25.04 25.40
C GLN A 363 -17.25 23.82 25.31
N ARG A 364 -16.44 23.58 26.36
CA ARG A 364 -15.61 22.38 26.48
C ARG A 364 -16.49 21.11 26.37
N PRO A 365 -16.18 20.17 25.46
CA PRO A 365 -16.91 18.91 25.38
C PRO A 365 -16.79 18.09 26.67
N GLY A 366 -17.89 17.51 27.15
CA GLY A 366 -17.90 16.73 28.41
C GLY A 366 -17.04 15.46 28.37
N TRP A 367 -16.76 14.92 27.19
CA TRP A 367 -15.87 13.77 27.01
C TRP A 367 -14.38 14.13 27.16
N LEU A 368 -14.01 15.40 26.94
CA LEU A 368 -12.62 15.85 26.99
C LEU A 368 -12.24 16.12 28.44
N THR A 369 -11.62 15.14 29.10
CA THR A 369 -11.24 15.20 30.52
C THR A 369 -9.84 14.67 30.74
N ASP A 370 -9.15 15.18 31.76
CA ASP A 370 -7.78 14.76 32.09
C ASP A 370 -7.69 13.25 32.32
N LYS A 371 -8.68 12.70 33.04
CA LYS A 371 -8.82 11.26 33.26
C LYS A 371 -8.94 10.47 31.95
N HIS A 372 -9.75 10.93 31.01
CA HIS A 372 -9.90 10.26 29.73
C HIS A 372 -8.60 10.30 28.91
N LEU A 373 -7.91 11.44 28.90
CA LEU A 373 -6.63 11.58 28.21
C LEU A 373 -5.54 10.70 28.85
N ALA A 374 -5.52 10.59 30.18
CA ALA A 374 -4.63 9.68 30.90
C ALA A 374 -4.88 8.22 30.54
N GLU A 375 -6.16 7.79 30.50
CA GLU A 375 -6.55 6.44 30.06
C GLU A 375 -6.10 6.17 28.60
N ARG A 376 -6.23 7.14 27.70
CA ARG A 376 -5.72 7.03 26.31
C ARG A 376 -4.19 6.94 26.25
N GLN A 377 -3.49 7.73 27.05
CA GLN A 377 -2.02 7.68 27.12
C GLN A 377 -1.54 6.32 27.63
N GLU A 378 -2.24 5.73 28.60
CA GLU A 378 -1.98 4.39 29.11
C GLU A 378 -2.14 3.34 28.00
N ASP A 379 -3.23 3.39 27.23
CA ASP A 379 -3.45 2.48 26.10
C ASP A 379 -2.33 2.56 25.04
N ILE A 380 -1.86 3.77 24.72
CA ILE A 380 -0.73 3.97 23.80
C ILE A 380 0.57 3.43 24.40
N GLY A 381 0.78 3.63 25.71
CA GLY A 381 1.91 3.06 26.45
C GLY A 381 1.91 1.53 26.42
N VAL A 382 0.76 0.88 26.60
CA VAL A 382 0.65 -0.59 26.53
C VAL A 382 1.02 -1.11 25.13
N ARG A 383 0.56 -0.46 24.07
CA ARG A 383 0.87 -0.84 22.68
C ARG A 383 2.36 -0.70 22.36
N THR A 384 2.96 0.42 22.78
CA THR A 384 4.40 0.67 22.66
C THR A 384 5.21 -0.36 23.44
N GLY A 385 4.78 -0.70 24.66
CA GLY A 385 5.39 -1.74 25.49
C GLY A 385 5.31 -3.13 24.86
N GLY A 386 4.21 -3.46 24.19
CA GLY A 386 4.07 -4.70 23.43
C GLY A 386 5.08 -4.82 22.29
N ILE A 387 5.41 -3.72 21.61
CA ILE A 387 6.49 -3.70 20.59
C ILE A 387 7.87 -3.85 21.23
N LEU A 388 8.12 -3.14 22.33
CA LEU A 388 9.37 -3.28 23.08
C LEU A 388 9.62 -4.74 23.48
N SER A 389 8.62 -5.42 24.04
CA SER A 389 8.74 -6.83 24.42
C SER A 389 9.00 -7.75 23.22
N ARG A 390 8.45 -7.44 22.04
CA ARG A 390 8.76 -8.17 20.80
C ARG A 390 10.22 -7.97 20.40
N PHE A 391 10.73 -6.74 20.44
CA PHE A 391 12.15 -6.45 20.14
C PHE A 391 13.10 -7.08 21.15
N GLU A 392 12.77 -7.06 22.44
CA GLU A 392 13.57 -7.73 23.49
C GLU A 392 13.60 -9.25 23.30
N ALA A 393 12.47 -9.86 22.92
CA ALA A 393 12.42 -11.30 22.63
C ALA A 393 13.27 -11.68 21.41
N VAL A 394 13.24 -10.85 20.35
CA VAL A 394 14.09 -11.03 19.16
C VAL A 394 15.56 -10.84 19.52
N ALA A 395 15.90 -9.82 20.32
CA ALA A 395 17.27 -9.58 20.80
C ALA A 395 17.82 -10.69 21.72
N ALA A 396 16.95 -11.39 22.43
CA ALA A 396 17.32 -12.53 23.26
C ALA A 396 17.54 -13.83 22.47
N SER A 397 17.19 -13.86 21.18
CA SER A 397 17.42 -15.00 20.29
C SER A 397 18.90 -15.04 19.86
N ASP A 398 19.47 -16.24 19.71
CA ASP A 398 20.90 -16.41 19.41
C ASP A 398 21.23 -15.96 17.97
N PRO A 399 22.04 -14.91 17.77
CA PRO A 399 22.39 -14.42 16.43
C PRO A 399 23.17 -15.45 15.60
N GLU A 400 23.77 -16.48 16.20
CA GLU A 400 24.45 -17.58 15.50
C GLU A 400 23.46 -18.52 14.77
N THR A 401 22.15 -18.41 15.04
CA THR A 401 21.11 -19.20 14.34
C THR A 401 20.67 -18.58 13.01
N LEU A 402 21.06 -17.33 12.74
CA LEU A 402 20.81 -16.68 11.45
C LEU A 402 21.90 -17.08 10.46
N ASP A 403 21.48 -17.59 9.30
CA ASP A 403 22.40 -17.97 8.23
C ASP A 403 23.25 -16.76 7.80
N GLU A 404 24.54 -16.97 7.49
CA GLU A 404 25.45 -15.90 7.09
C GLU A 404 24.96 -15.18 5.82
N ALA A 405 24.11 -15.83 5.03
CA ALA A 405 23.47 -15.29 3.84
C ALA A 405 22.29 -14.32 4.13
N ASP A 406 21.67 -14.36 5.32
CA ASP A 406 20.51 -13.52 5.65
C ASP A 406 20.92 -12.13 6.19
N ALA A 407 21.42 -11.29 5.28
CA ALA A 407 21.79 -9.90 5.58
C ALA A 407 20.59 -9.07 6.08
N THR A 408 19.40 -9.33 5.56
CA THR A 408 18.18 -8.61 5.94
C THR A 408 17.76 -8.95 7.37
N GLY A 409 17.74 -10.24 7.75
CA GLY A 409 17.42 -10.67 9.11
C GLY A 409 18.37 -10.07 10.16
N ARG A 410 19.68 -10.03 9.88
CA ARG A 410 20.66 -9.39 10.78
C ARG A 410 20.44 -7.88 10.92
N ARG A 411 20.07 -7.18 9.84
CA ARG A 411 19.76 -5.75 9.88
C ARG A 411 18.55 -5.48 10.78
N VAL A 412 17.49 -6.25 10.60
CA VAL A 412 16.27 -6.13 11.40
C VAL A 412 16.56 -6.40 12.89
N LEU A 413 17.38 -7.41 13.20
CA LEU A 413 17.82 -7.70 14.56
C LEU A 413 18.63 -6.54 15.17
N ALA A 414 19.62 -6.00 14.44
CA ALA A 414 20.41 -4.87 14.90
C ALA A 414 19.55 -3.62 15.16
N ALA A 415 18.65 -3.31 14.22
CA ALA A 415 17.68 -2.21 14.37
C ALA A 415 16.77 -2.40 15.59
N ALA A 416 16.29 -3.63 15.85
CA ALA A 416 15.47 -3.94 17.02
C ALA A 416 16.23 -3.73 18.34
N ILE A 417 17.51 -4.14 18.41
CA ILE A 417 18.38 -3.93 19.57
C ILE A 417 18.60 -2.43 19.83
N GLU A 418 18.85 -1.65 18.78
CA GLU A 418 19.02 -0.19 18.89
C GLU A 418 17.70 0.54 19.20
N ALA A 419 16.56 0.01 18.75
CA ALA A 419 15.24 0.60 18.98
C ALA A 419 14.75 0.41 20.42
N ALA A 420 15.09 -0.70 21.07
CA ALA A 420 14.64 -1.03 22.43
C ALA A 420 14.89 0.08 23.49
N PRO A 421 16.12 0.66 23.62
CA PRO A 421 16.34 1.76 24.56
C PRO A 421 15.57 3.04 24.21
N LEU A 422 15.30 3.30 22.92
CA LEU A 422 14.49 4.44 22.49
C LEU A 422 13.02 4.26 22.92
N LEU A 423 12.45 3.09 22.66
CA LEU A 423 11.09 2.77 23.11
C LEU A 423 10.97 2.79 24.64
N THR A 424 12.01 2.34 25.36
CA THR A 424 12.07 2.45 26.83
C THR A 424 12.02 3.91 27.30
N ALA A 425 12.78 4.80 26.65
CA ALA A 425 12.76 6.23 26.95
C ALA A 425 11.40 6.87 26.59
N GLY A 426 10.79 6.46 25.48
CA GLY A 426 9.44 6.89 25.09
C GLY A 426 8.39 6.50 26.12
N LEU A 427 8.39 5.24 26.57
CA LEU A 427 7.50 4.75 27.64
C LEU A 427 7.68 5.50 28.96
N ALA A 428 8.92 5.85 29.32
CA ALA A 428 9.17 6.66 30.51
C ALA A 428 8.55 8.06 30.40
N ALA A 429 8.59 8.68 29.21
CA ALA A 429 7.93 9.97 28.96
C ALA A 429 6.40 9.82 29.00
N MET A 430 5.83 8.79 28.36
CA MET A 430 4.39 8.50 28.43
C MET A 430 3.90 8.33 29.86
N ARG A 431 4.65 7.63 30.73
CA ARG A 431 4.29 7.48 32.15
C ARG A 431 4.26 8.79 32.92
N LYS A 432 5.14 9.73 32.59
CA LYS A 432 5.11 11.07 33.19
C LYS A 432 3.91 11.88 32.68
N ALA A 433 3.62 11.82 31.39
CA ALA A 433 2.43 12.45 30.82
C ALA A 433 1.15 11.92 31.49
N ILE A 434 1.06 10.61 31.76
CA ILE A 434 -0.04 10.02 32.56
C ILE A 434 -0.11 10.69 33.94
N ALA A 435 1.00 10.76 34.67
CA ALA A 435 1.02 11.35 36.01
C ALA A 435 0.61 12.83 36.01
N ASP A 436 1.02 13.60 34.99
CA ASP A 436 0.65 15.01 34.84
C ASP A 436 -0.85 15.17 34.52
N LEU A 437 -1.41 14.32 33.65
CA LEU A 437 -2.84 14.29 33.34
C LEU A 437 -3.66 13.86 34.57
N GLU A 438 -3.24 12.83 35.31
CA GLU A 438 -3.91 12.42 36.54
C GLU A 438 -3.87 13.51 37.63
N ALA A 439 -2.84 14.35 37.62
CA ALA A 439 -2.72 15.52 38.48
C ALA A 439 -3.55 16.73 38.00
N GLY A 440 -4.21 16.64 36.83
CA GLY A 440 -5.00 17.73 36.25
C GLY A 440 -4.16 18.85 35.62
N ASN A 441 -2.94 18.54 35.16
CA ASN A 441 -2.00 19.48 34.56
C ASN A 441 -1.73 19.16 33.08
N PRO A 442 -2.71 19.34 32.17
CA PRO A 442 -2.57 18.98 30.76
C PRO A 442 -1.44 19.76 30.05
N ALA A 443 -1.17 21.01 30.46
CA ALA A 443 -0.05 21.79 29.94
C ALA A 443 1.33 21.15 30.23
N SER A 444 1.50 20.52 31.40
CA SER A 444 2.74 19.82 31.77
C SER A 444 2.89 18.47 31.05
N ALA A 445 1.79 17.84 30.67
CA ALA A 445 1.81 16.58 29.94
C ALA A 445 2.33 16.74 28.49
N LEU A 446 2.03 17.88 27.84
CA LEU A 446 2.38 18.14 26.43
C LEU A 446 3.88 17.97 26.12
N PRO A 447 4.83 18.53 26.88
CA PRO A 447 6.27 18.27 26.66
C PRO A 447 6.65 16.79 26.72
N GLU A 448 6.08 16.03 27.66
CA GLU A 448 6.41 14.61 27.82
C GLU A 448 5.75 13.75 26.71
N GLN A 449 4.56 14.11 26.23
CA GLN A 449 3.94 13.49 25.04
C GLN A 449 4.77 13.73 23.77
N ASN A 450 5.22 14.96 23.54
CA ASN A 450 6.11 15.28 22.41
C ASN A 450 7.43 14.51 22.51
N ARG A 451 7.99 14.39 23.71
CA ARG A 451 9.18 13.58 23.96
C ARG A 451 8.92 12.10 23.66
N ALA A 452 7.75 11.57 24.01
CA ALA A 452 7.38 10.19 23.69
C ALA A 452 7.34 9.96 22.17
N ILE A 453 6.65 10.82 21.41
CA ILE A 453 6.61 10.75 19.95
C ILE A 453 8.00 10.79 19.35
N ALA A 454 8.85 11.73 19.78
CA ALA A 454 10.20 11.87 19.25
C ALA A 454 11.00 10.55 19.40
N ARG A 455 10.89 9.88 20.55
CA ARG A 455 11.57 8.60 20.79
C ARG A 455 11.01 7.45 19.97
N VAL A 456 9.69 7.39 19.78
CA VAL A 456 9.07 6.38 18.91
C VAL A 456 9.44 6.62 17.45
N ALA A 457 9.50 7.87 17.00
CA ALA A 457 9.93 8.23 15.65
C ALA A 457 11.40 7.86 15.40
N GLU A 458 12.30 8.16 16.36
CA GLU A 458 13.70 7.73 16.33
C GLU A 458 13.81 6.20 16.21
N ALA A 459 12.95 5.44 16.90
CA ALA A 459 12.91 3.99 16.83
C ALA A 459 12.42 3.47 15.47
N ILE A 460 11.40 4.08 14.88
CA ILE A 460 10.89 3.76 13.53
C ILE A 460 11.99 3.99 12.48
N GLU A 461 12.73 5.09 12.62
CA GLU A 461 13.76 5.50 11.67
C GLU A 461 14.92 4.48 11.57
N LEU A 462 15.16 3.67 12.60
CA LEU A 462 16.18 2.60 12.55
C LEU A 462 15.86 1.51 11.52
N PHE A 463 14.60 1.41 11.08
CA PHE A 463 14.15 0.47 10.06
C PHE A 463 14.02 1.10 8.66
N ALA A 464 14.44 2.37 8.49
CA ALA A 464 14.41 3.03 7.19
C ALA A 464 15.41 2.40 6.21
N ASP A 465 14.97 2.21 4.98
CA ASP A 465 15.85 1.88 3.85
C ASP A 465 16.65 3.11 3.38
N VAL A 466 17.57 2.91 2.41
CA VAL A 466 18.40 4.01 1.85
C VAL A 466 17.52 5.16 1.38
N LYS A 467 16.44 4.84 0.67
CA LYS A 467 15.54 5.81 0.04
C LYS A 467 14.83 6.69 1.08
N ASN A 468 14.17 6.08 2.06
CA ASN A 468 13.47 6.81 3.11
C ASN A 468 14.43 7.60 4.00
N LEU A 469 15.63 7.09 4.26
CA LEU A 469 16.63 7.79 5.06
C LEU A 469 17.19 9.02 4.33
N ILE A 470 17.32 8.97 3.00
CA ILE A 470 17.64 10.14 2.16
C ILE A 470 16.53 11.20 2.25
N GLU A 471 15.26 10.83 2.12
CA GLU A 471 14.15 11.81 2.24
C GLU A 471 14.11 12.48 3.60
N LEU A 472 14.28 11.68 4.67
CA LEU A 472 14.29 12.22 6.03
C LEU A 472 15.46 13.19 6.22
N ALA A 473 16.64 12.86 5.70
CA ALA A 473 17.80 13.75 5.75
C ALA A 473 17.56 15.03 4.94
N TYR A 474 17.02 14.91 3.74
CA TYR A 474 16.72 16.03 2.84
C TYR A 474 15.66 16.97 3.43
N GLY A 475 14.51 16.46 3.88
CA GLY A 475 13.46 17.26 4.51
C GLY A 475 13.93 17.94 5.79
N THR A 476 14.73 17.25 6.60
CA THR A 476 15.38 17.87 7.79
C THR A 476 16.34 18.99 7.37
N GLN A 477 17.11 18.80 6.29
CA GLN A 477 18.01 19.82 5.78
C GLN A 477 17.27 21.06 5.28
N GLN A 478 16.10 20.89 4.65
CA GLN A 478 15.22 22.00 4.30
C GLN A 478 14.80 22.80 5.54
N GLY A 479 14.43 22.11 6.63
CA GLY A 479 14.12 22.74 7.92
C GLY A 479 15.31 23.52 8.50
N ILE A 480 16.51 22.96 8.46
CA ILE A 480 17.74 23.64 8.90
C ILE A 480 17.99 24.91 8.06
N VAL A 481 17.87 24.81 6.73
CA VAL A 481 18.02 25.96 5.83
C VAL A 481 17.00 27.06 6.16
N ALA A 482 15.75 26.69 6.44
CA ALA A 482 14.71 27.64 6.82
C ALA A 482 14.99 28.32 8.19
N LEU A 483 15.55 27.60 9.16
CA LEU A 483 15.92 28.15 10.46
C LEU A 483 17.11 29.11 10.39
N ILE A 484 18.08 28.85 9.49
CA ILE A 484 19.29 29.67 9.28
C ILE A 484 18.98 30.88 8.39
N ASN A 485 18.02 30.74 7.47
CA ASN A 485 17.49 31.82 6.64
C ASN A 485 16.06 32.16 7.05
N PRO A 486 15.86 32.69 8.27
CA PRO A 486 14.55 33.18 8.65
C PRO A 486 14.19 34.32 7.69
N GLY A 487 12.99 34.28 7.14
CA GLY A 487 12.42 35.48 6.53
C GLY A 487 12.39 36.61 7.58
N GLU A 488 12.32 37.86 7.12
CA GLU A 488 12.06 39.00 8.02
C GLU A 488 10.60 38.92 8.51
N THR A 489 10.31 37.97 9.41
CA THR A 489 9.03 37.90 10.13
C THR A 489 9.19 38.61 11.46
N THR A 490 8.53 39.75 11.60
CA THR A 490 8.40 40.57 12.83
C THR A 490 7.31 40.05 13.76
N ASP A 491 7.19 38.73 13.86
CA ASP A 491 6.11 38.09 14.59
C ASP A 491 6.43 38.00 16.08
N GLU A 492 5.47 38.32 16.97
CA GLU A 492 5.63 38.17 18.43
C GLU A 492 5.81 36.69 18.83
N GLN A 493 5.54 35.76 17.91
CA GLN A 493 5.76 34.32 18.02
C GLN A 493 7.00 33.82 17.25
N ALA A 494 7.81 34.72 16.66
CA ALA A 494 9.03 34.34 15.97
C ALA A 494 10.05 33.75 16.96
N LEU A 495 10.55 32.56 16.65
CA LEU A 495 11.61 31.91 17.42
C LEU A 495 12.79 32.86 17.61
N THR A 496 13.24 33.01 18.86
CA THR A 496 14.44 33.77 19.18
C THR A 496 15.66 33.16 18.50
N VAL A 497 16.73 33.95 18.33
CA VAL A 497 17.98 33.45 17.74
C VAL A 497 18.49 32.20 18.49
N ALA A 498 18.43 32.23 19.82
CA ALA A 498 18.87 31.11 20.66
C ALA A 498 17.99 29.86 20.49
N GLU A 499 16.68 30.02 20.34
CA GLU A 499 15.76 28.89 20.08
C GLU A 499 16.01 28.30 18.69
N ARG A 500 16.23 29.15 17.67
CA ARG A 500 16.58 28.68 16.32
C ARG A 500 17.92 27.95 16.29
N GLU A 501 18.93 28.47 16.98
CA GLU A 501 20.24 27.81 17.10
C GLU A 501 20.12 26.46 17.79
N THR A 502 19.31 26.36 18.85
CA THR A 502 19.06 25.11 19.58
C THR A 502 18.35 24.08 18.69
N LEU A 503 17.29 24.51 17.99
CA LEU A 503 16.54 23.66 17.06
C LEU A 503 17.40 23.22 15.88
N ALA A 504 18.14 24.14 15.26
CA ALA A 504 19.05 23.84 14.16
C ALA A 504 20.14 22.86 14.61
N GLY A 505 20.73 23.05 15.79
CA GLY A 505 21.71 22.13 16.37
C GLY A 505 21.17 20.71 16.56
N GLY A 506 19.93 20.58 17.04
CA GLY A 506 19.25 19.29 17.15
C GLY A 506 19.09 18.60 15.78
N LEU A 507 18.51 19.30 14.81
CA LEU A 507 18.28 18.79 13.45
C LEU A 507 19.58 18.44 12.73
N ILE A 508 20.65 19.23 12.91
CA ILE A 508 21.99 18.95 12.39
C ILE A 508 22.50 17.63 12.98
N GLY A 509 22.37 17.45 14.29
CA GLY A 509 22.77 16.22 14.96
C GLY A 509 22.00 15.00 14.45
N ASP A 510 20.71 15.15 14.13
CA ASP A 510 19.89 14.08 13.55
C ASP A 510 20.38 13.71 12.15
N ASN A 511 20.60 14.71 11.29
CA ASN A 511 21.13 14.48 9.95
C ASN A 511 22.53 13.86 9.95
N GLN A 512 23.39 14.20 10.90
CA GLN A 512 24.70 13.56 11.05
C GLN A 512 24.55 12.04 11.30
N ARG A 513 23.61 11.64 12.17
CA ARG A 513 23.33 10.21 12.43
C ARG A 513 22.75 9.50 11.21
N ARG A 514 21.86 10.15 10.46
CA ARG A 514 21.29 9.60 9.21
C ARG A 514 22.35 9.39 8.14
N ILE A 515 23.15 10.43 7.87
CA ILE A 515 24.23 10.38 6.87
C ILE A 515 25.31 9.36 7.25
N ALA A 516 25.56 9.16 8.55
CA ALA A 516 26.45 8.10 9.01
C ALA A 516 25.89 6.70 8.73
N ARG A 517 24.60 6.45 9.04
CA ARG A 517 23.95 5.15 8.75
C ARG A 517 23.82 4.85 7.27
N LEU A 518 23.60 5.87 6.44
CA LEU A 518 23.53 5.71 4.98
C LEU A 518 24.78 5.02 4.42
N LYS A 519 25.96 5.21 5.01
CA LYS A 519 27.19 4.54 4.57
C LYS A 519 27.03 3.02 4.55
N ASN A 520 26.64 2.43 5.69
CA ASN A 520 26.51 0.99 5.81
C ASN A 520 25.37 0.45 4.94
N LEU A 521 24.26 1.18 4.83
CA LEU A 521 23.14 0.79 3.99
C LEU A 521 23.51 0.77 2.50
N LEU A 522 24.22 1.80 2.02
CA LEU A 522 24.73 1.85 0.65
C LEU A 522 25.71 0.71 0.36
N GLU A 523 26.62 0.40 1.29
CA GLU A 523 27.57 -0.72 1.15
C GLU A 523 26.86 -2.09 1.13
N GLU A 524 25.78 -2.25 1.89
CA GLU A 524 24.97 -3.47 1.90
C GLU A 524 24.15 -3.64 0.62
N GLU A 525 23.44 -2.60 0.20
CA GLU A 525 22.67 -2.64 -1.05
C GLU A 525 23.57 -2.82 -2.26
N ALA A 526 24.75 -2.19 -2.31
CA ALA A 526 25.73 -2.39 -3.38
C ALA A 526 26.15 -3.87 -3.49
N ARG A 527 26.40 -4.53 -2.36
CA ARG A 527 26.74 -5.97 -2.31
C ARG A 527 25.57 -6.84 -2.78
N ALA A 528 24.35 -6.54 -2.33
CA ALA A 528 23.16 -7.27 -2.73
C ALA A 528 22.90 -7.13 -4.25
N ALA A 529 23.03 -5.91 -4.78
CA ALA A 529 22.82 -5.63 -6.19
C ALA A 529 23.92 -6.25 -7.08
N ALA A 530 25.17 -6.28 -6.62
CA ALA A 530 26.26 -6.99 -7.31
C ALA A 530 26.04 -8.51 -7.36
N ALA A 531 25.42 -9.11 -6.33
CA ALA A 531 25.08 -10.53 -6.33
C ALA A 531 23.91 -10.89 -7.27
N GLN A 532 23.07 -9.92 -7.62
CA GLN A 532 21.90 -10.10 -8.49
C GLN A 532 22.19 -9.77 -9.97
N GLY A 533 23.25 -9.02 -10.28
CA GLY A 533 23.62 -8.67 -11.64
C GLY A 533 24.07 -9.89 -12.44
N GLN A 534 23.19 -10.40 -13.33
CA GLN A 534 23.47 -11.55 -14.19
C GLN A 534 24.43 -11.20 -15.35
N ASP A 535 24.49 -9.92 -15.76
CA ASP A 535 25.35 -9.43 -16.84
C ASP A 535 26.38 -8.37 -16.38
N GLU A 536 27.57 -8.41 -16.99
CA GLU A 536 28.75 -7.59 -16.63
C GLU A 536 28.52 -6.07 -16.82
N GLN A 537 27.74 -5.67 -17.83
CA GLN A 537 27.37 -4.26 -18.07
C GLN A 537 26.40 -3.72 -17.02
N THR A 538 25.37 -4.49 -16.63
CA THR A 538 24.45 -4.11 -15.54
C THR A 538 25.14 -4.05 -14.19
N GLY A 539 26.07 -4.98 -13.92
CA GLY A 539 26.88 -4.97 -12.70
C GLY A 539 27.76 -3.72 -12.59
N ALA A 540 28.41 -3.31 -13.68
CA ALA A 540 29.25 -2.11 -13.70
C ALA A 540 28.44 -0.81 -13.50
N ALA A 541 27.27 -0.70 -14.11
CA ALA A 541 26.38 0.46 -13.93
C ALA A 541 25.86 0.57 -12.49
N VAL A 542 25.47 -0.56 -11.89
CA VAL A 542 25.06 -0.65 -10.49
C VAL A 542 26.20 -0.26 -9.54
N ALA A 543 27.40 -0.79 -9.75
CA ALA A 543 28.57 -0.45 -8.95
C ALA A 543 28.89 1.06 -9.02
N SER A 544 28.89 1.63 -10.22
CA SER A 544 29.14 3.07 -10.41
C SER A 544 28.10 3.95 -9.73
N ARG A 545 26.82 3.53 -9.73
CA ARG A 545 25.75 4.24 -8.99
C ARG A 545 26.06 4.28 -7.49
N TYR A 546 26.38 3.15 -6.87
CA TYR A 546 26.64 3.11 -5.43
C TYR A 546 27.97 3.80 -5.04
N GLU A 547 28.97 3.81 -5.92
CA GLU A 547 30.19 4.62 -5.73
C GLU A 547 29.89 6.13 -5.75
N LEU A 548 29.08 6.58 -6.70
CA LEU A 548 28.63 7.97 -6.75
C LEU A 548 27.79 8.33 -5.53
N ALA A 549 26.90 7.43 -5.09
CA ALA A 549 26.10 7.60 -3.89
C ALA A 549 26.97 7.82 -2.65
N GLU A 550 27.99 6.99 -2.45
CA GLU A 550 28.91 7.13 -1.31
C GLU A 550 29.72 8.43 -1.40
N SER A 551 30.15 8.84 -2.60
CA SER A 551 30.82 10.13 -2.80
C SER A 551 29.93 11.32 -2.42
N LEU A 552 28.66 11.29 -2.82
CA LEU A 552 27.67 12.32 -2.48
C LEU A 552 27.38 12.35 -0.98
N ARG A 553 27.19 11.17 -0.38
CA ARG A 553 26.98 11.01 1.07
C ARG A 553 28.18 11.56 1.86
N ALA A 554 29.41 11.27 1.44
CA ALA A 554 30.62 11.78 2.09
C ALA A 554 30.71 13.30 2.02
N ARG A 555 30.46 13.89 0.84
CA ARG A 555 30.42 15.36 0.69
C ARG A 555 29.35 16.02 1.54
N ALA A 556 28.14 15.44 1.60
CA ALA A 556 27.07 15.90 2.47
C ALA A 556 27.46 15.83 3.96
N ALA A 557 28.22 14.80 4.37
CA ALA A 557 28.72 14.68 5.74
C ALA A 557 29.71 15.79 6.09
N ASP A 558 30.66 16.09 5.19
CA ASP A 558 31.68 17.12 5.38
C ASP A 558 31.08 18.53 5.43
N SER A 559 30.14 18.84 4.52
CA SER A 559 29.42 20.11 4.52
C SER A 559 28.53 20.26 5.76
N LEU A 560 27.91 19.18 6.24
CA LEU A 560 27.11 19.19 7.47
C LEU A 560 27.96 19.35 8.74
N ALA A 561 29.17 18.80 8.77
CA ALA A 561 30.13 19.04 9.84
C ALA A 561 30.63 20.49 9.86
N SER A 562 30.86 21.06 8.67
CA SER A 562 31.19 22.48 8.51
C SER A 562 30.03 23.36 8.98
N LEU A 563 28.79 23.01 8.62
CA LEU A 563 27.58 23.67 9.09
C LEU A 563 27.47 23.66 10.62
N ALA A 564 27.66 22.50 11.25
CA ALA A 564 27.62 22.37 12.70
C ALA A 564 28.64 23.30 13.38
N SER A 565 29.86 23.38 12.82
CA SER A 565 30.93 24.24 13.32
C SER A 565 30.60 25.72 13.17
N SER A 566 30.04 26.12 12.02
CA SER A 566 29.62 27.50 11.75
C SER A 566 28.47 27.96 12.65
N VAL A 567 27.47 27.09 12.88
CA VAL A 567 26.37 27.36 13.82
C VAL A 567 26.90 27.53 15.25
N ALA A 568 27.79 26.65 15.70
CA ALA A 568 28.40 26.75 17.03
C ALA A 568 29.28 28.01 17.20
N ALA A 569 29.85 28.52 16.11
CA ALA A 569 30.62 29.76 16.08
C ALA A 569 29.77 31.02 15.82
N SER A 570 28.45 30.88 15.65
CA SER A 570 27.53 31.95 15.22
C SER A 570 27.97 32.66 13.93
N ALA A 571 28.63 31.93 13.03
CA ALA A 571 29.15 32.41 11.74
C ALA A 571 28.06 32.24 10.67
N VAL A 572 27.16 33.23 10.59
CA VAL A 572 25.88 33.10 9.86
C VAL A 572 26.08 32.89 8.35
N ASP A 573 26.98 33.61 7.70
CA ASP A 573 27.18 33.50 6.25
C ASP A 573 27.81 32.15 5.87
N GLU A 574 28.78 31.68 6.67
CA GLU A 574 29.39 30.37 6.54
C GLU A 574 28.39 29.24 6.82
N ALA A 575 27.49 29.43 7.80
CA ALA A 575 26.41 28.51 8.08
C ALA A 575 25.43 28.43 6.90
N ARG A 576 25.05 29.56 6.29
CA ARG A 576 24.20 29.56 5.08
C ARG A 576 24.84 28.81 3.92
N ALA A 577 26.11 29.08 3.65
CA ALA A 577 26.85 28.42 2.57
C ALA A 577 26.90 26.89 2.81
N SER A 578 27.33 26.47 4.00
CA SER A 578 27.44 25.04 4.36
C SER A 578 26.08 24.32 4.36
N ALA A 579 25.02 25.02 4.76
CA ALA A 579 23.66 24.48 4.71
C ALA A 579 23.16 24.26 3.28
N GLY A 580 23.47 25.20 2.38
CA GLY A 580 23.17 25.09 0.95
C GLY A 580 23.95 23.97 0.26
N GLU A 581 25.25 23.83 0.55
CA GLU A 581 26.08 22.73 0.02
C GLU A 581 25.57 21.35 0.47
N THR A 582 25.25 21.21 1.76
CA THR A 582 24.67 19.95 2.29
C THR A 582 23.35 19.63 1.60
N PHE A 583 22.50 20.64 1.42
CA PHE A 583 21.22 20.49 0.73
C PHE A 583 21.42 20.00 -0.71
N ALA A 584 22.34 20.61 -1.46
CA ALA A 584 22.62 20.22 -2.85
C ALA A 584 23.12 18.77 -2.96
N HIS A 585 24.01 18.33 -2.06
CA HIS A 585 24.50 16.94 -2.08
C HIS A 585 23.42 15.92 -1.71
N LEU A 586 22.54 16.24 -0.77
CA LEU A 586 21.39 15.39 -0.45
C LEU A 586 20.38 15.35 -1.59
N GLU A 587 20.19 16.46 -2.32
CA GLU A 587 19.34 16.52 -3.50
C GLU A 587 19.89 15.68 -4.66
N GLU A 588 21.20 15.74 -4.91
CA GLU A 588 21.87 14.88 -5.89
C GLU A 588 21.75 13.40 -5.50
N LEU A 589 21.89 13.08 -4.21
CA LEU A 589 21.71 11.73 -3.69
C LEU A 589 20.26 11.26 -3.86
N ARG A 590 19.27 12.14 -3.62
CA ARG A 590 17.86 11.89 -3.89
C ARG A 590 17.64 11.54 -5.36
N ARG A 591 18.13 12.35 -6.29
CA ARG A 591 17.99 12.09 -7.74
C ARG A 591 18.59 10.76 -8.19
N LEU A 592 19.62 10.29 -7.48
CA LEU A 592 20.25 9.02 -7.77
C LEU A 592 19.38 7.80 -7.36
N PHE A 593 18.53 7.95 -6.34
CA PHE A 593 17.73 6.86 -5.77
C PHE A 593 16.24 6.91 -6.11
N PHE A 594 15.73 8.07 -6.50
CA PHE A 594 14.33 8.29 -6.82
C PHE A 594 14.10 8.28 -8.33
N SER A 595 13.01 7.66 -8.76
CA SER A 595 12.61 7.71 -10.16
C SER A 595 12.11 9.10 -10.52
N ILE A 596 12.18 9.46 -11.81
CA ILE A 596 11.62 10.74 -12.27
C ILE A 596 10.13 10.83 -11.97
N VAL A 597 9.38 9.72 -12.06
CA VAL A 597 7.95 9.65 -11.71
C VAL A 597 7.72 10.09 -10.27
N GLU A 598 8.55 9.61 -9.34
CA GLU A 598 8.46 9.96 -7.93
C GLU A 598 8.80 11.43 -7.66
N HIS A 599 9.75 11.98 -8.41
CA HIS A 599 10.05 13.41 -8.33
C HIS A 599 8.91 14.29 -8.88
N VAL A 600 8.25 13.87 -9.96
CA VAL A 600 7.06 14.58 -10.49
C VAL A 600 5.91 14.51 -9.48
N ALA A 601 5.68 13.35 -8.85
CA ALA A 601 4.67 13.18 -7.81
C ALA A 601 4.97 14.03 -6.56
N ALA A 602 6.23 14.09 -6.13
CA ALA A 602 6.65 14.96 -5.03
C ALA A 602 6.45 16.45 -5.38
N LEU A 603 6.82 16.88 -6.59
CA LEU A 603 6.63 18.25 -7.05
C LEU A 603 5.13 18.62 -7.08
N LEU A 604 4.25 17.70 -7.46
CA LEU A 604 2.80 17.89 -7.42
C LEU A 604 2.30 18.10 -5.99
N ALA A 605 2.76 17.28 -5.04
CA ALA A 605 2.39 17.41 -3.63
C ALA A 605 2.87 18.74 -3.03
N ASP A 606 4.13 19.12 -3.27
CA ASP A 606 4.72 20.39 -2.80
C ASP A 606 3.96 21.60 -3.40
N GLN A 607 3.58 21.50 -4.68
CA GLN A 607 2.77 22.51 -5.35
C GLN A 607 1.38 22.65 -4.72
N GLY A 608 0.75 21.55 -4.32
CA GLY A 608 -0.51 21.56 -3.56
C GLY A 608 -0.40 22.30 -2.22
N ASP A 609 0.62 22.00 -1.41
CA ASP A 609 0.85 22.73 -0.13
C ASP A 609 1.06 24.23 -0.37
N THR A 610 1.76 24.61 -1.45
CA THR A 610 2.01 26.02 -1.78
C THR A 610 0.74 26.72 -2.27
N HIS A 611 -0.10 26.03 -3.04
CA HIS A 611 -1.41 26.52 -3.43
C HIS A 611 -2.30 26.77 -2.20
N ASP A 612 -2.37 25.81 -1.27
CA ASP A 612 -3.21 25.93 -0.06
C ASP A 612 -2.76 27.08 0.86
N ARG A 613 -1.44 27.28 0.99
CA ARG A 613 -0.87 28.44 1.69
C ARG A 613 -1.23 29.75 1.00
N THR A 614 -1.15 29.80 -0.34
CA THR A 614 -1.55 30.98 -1.13
C THR A 614 -3.03 31.28 -0.94
N ALA A 615 -3.88 30.25 -0.95
CA ALA A 615 -5.32 30.38 -0.75
C ALA A 615 -5.66 30.86 0.67
N THR A 616 -4.92 30.39 1.67
CA THR A 616 -5.02 30.86 3.05
C THR A 616 -4.65 32.34 3.15
N LEU A 617 -3.59 32.78 2.46
CA LEU A 617 -3.20 34.20 2.39
C LEU A 617 -4.26 35.04 1.66
N GLN A 618 -4.86 34.55 0.58
CA GLN A 618 -5.94 35.24 -0.15
C GLN A 618 -7.21 35.38 0.69
N ALA A 619 -7.57 34.33 1.45
CA ALA A 619 -8.74 34.33 2.33
C ALA A 619 -8.52 35.18 3.60
N GLY A 620 -7.26 35.27 4.06
CA GLY A 620 -6.86 36.16 5.13
C GLY A 620 -6.83 37.62 4.67
N SER A 621 -7.46 38.53 5.41
CA SER A 621 -7.35 39.95 5.09
C SER A 621 -5.93 40.44 5.38
N SER A 622 -5.32 41.19 4.45
CA SER A 622 -4.07 41.93 4.70
C SER A 622 -4.19 42.82 5.95
N ALA A 623 -5.39 43.31 6.29
CA ALA A 623 -5.62 44.08 7.50
C ALA A 623 -5.56 43.24 8.80
N ALA A 624 -5.76 41.93 8.71
CA ALA A 624 -5.67 41.01 9.85
C ALA A 624 -4.21 40.54 10.09
N MET A 625 -3.41 40.42 9.03
CA MET A 625 -1.97 40.07 9.12
C MET A 625 -1.04 41.29 9.24
N GLY A 626 -1.54 42.50 8.98
CA GLY A 626 -0.78 43.74 9.15
C GLY A 626 0.53 43.73 8.35
N ASP A 627 1.63 44.05 9.03
CA ASP A 627 2.97 44.17 8.45
C ASP A 627 3.55 42.80 8.00
N GLU A 628 2.95 41.67 8.38
CA GLU A 628 3.43 40.32 8.07
C GLU A 628 2.92 39.78 6.73
N PHE A 629 1.87 40.39 6.17
CA PHE A 629 1.25 39.92 4.94
C PHE A 629 2.23 39.93 3.77
N ALA A 630 2.99 41.03 3.59
CA ALA A 630 3.97 41.15 2.51
C ALA A 630 5.12 40.13 2.61
N PRO A 631 5.78 39.95 3.77
CA PRO A 631 6.75 38.87 3.98
C PRO A 631 6.19 37.47 3.71
N ALA A 632 4.96 37.18 4.15
CA ALA A 632 4.34 35.87 3.96
C ALA A 632 4.08 35.56 2.48
N VAL A 633 3.57 36.53 1.71
CA VAL A 633 3.41 36.40 0.25
C VAL A 633 4.78 36.23 -0.42
N GLY A 634 5.81 36.96 0.04
CA GLY A 634 7.18 36.81 -0.46
C GLY A 634 7.76 35.41 -0.25
N ALA A 635 7.56 34.82 0.93
CA ALA A 635 8.02 33.46 1.24
C ALA A 635 7.34 32.40 0.35
N VAL A 636 6.05 32.58 0.04
CA VAL A 636 5.32 31.72 -0.88
C VAL A 636 5.81 31.93 -2.32
N ALA A 637 6.15 33.15 -2.73
CA ALA A 637 6.76 33.45 -4.03
C ALA A 637 8.09 32.72 -4.23
N ASP A 638 8.99 32.78 -3.24
CA ASP A 638 10.30 32.10 -3.28
C ASP A 638 10.15 30.58 -3.36
N ARG A 639 9.19 30.02 -2.64
CA ARG A 639 8.87 28.59 -2.72
C ARG A 639 8.36 28.23 -4.11
N GLN A 640 7.41 29.00 -4.64
CA GLN A 640 6.86 28.81 -5.97
C GLN A 640 7.95 28.89 -7.06
N GLY A 641 8.92 29.79 -6.90
CA GLY A 641 10.08 29.91 -7.79
C GLY A 641 11.00 28.69 -7.77
N ARG A 642 11.21 28.07 -6.60
CA ARG A 642 11.96 26.81 -6.48
C ARG A 642 11.23 25.65 -7.17
N HIS A 643 9.91 25.57 -7.06
CA HIS A 643 9.13 24.55 -7.78
C HIS A 643 9.31 24.65 -9.30
N ALA A 644 9.31 25.87 -9.83
CA ALA A 644 9.56 26.10 -11.25
C ALA A 644 10.93 25.58 -11.68
N GLN A 645 11.98 25.85 -10.90
CA GLN A 645 13.34 25.34 -11.18
C GLN A 645 13.42 23.81 -11.15
N VAL A 646 12.74 23.17 -10.19
CA VAL A 646 12.64 21.70 -10.14
C VAL A 646 11.89 21.17 -11.36
N GLY A 647 10.78 21.80 -11.75
CA GLY A 647 10.02 21.46 -12.95
C GLY A 647 10.89 21.50 -14.22
N ASP A 648 11.69 22.55 -14.42
CA ASP A 648 12.59 22.66 -15.57
C ASP A 648 13.64 21.53 -15.61
N GLN A 649 14.18 21.17 -14.46
CA GLN A 649 15.17 20.09 -14.35
C GLN A 649 14.54 18.72 -14.64
N LEU A 650 13.32 18.47 -14.15
CA LEU A 650 12.59 17.23 -14.43
C LEU A 650 12.19 17.13 -15.90
N ALA A 651 11.72 18.22 -16.50
CA ALA A 651 11.43 18.27 -17.93
C ALA A 651 12.67 17.97 -18.78
N ALA A 652 13.84 18.51 -18.40
CA ALA A 652 15.10 18.22 -19.09
C ALA A 652 15.53 16.75 -18.94
N ALA A 653 15.38 16.16 -17.75
CA ALA A 653 15.70 14.76 -17.51
C ALA A 653 14.78 13.81 -18.28
N LEU A 654 13.46 14.10 -18.32
CA LEU A 654 12.50 13.34 -19.13
C LEU A 654 12.82 13.43 -20.62
N ALA A 655 13.16 14.62 -21.12
CA ALA A 655 13.55 14.80 -22.51
C ALA A 655 14.81 13.99 -22.86
N GLN A 656 15.81 13.96 -21.99
CA GLN A 656 17.01 13.12 -22.18
C GLN A 656 16.68 11.63 -22.21
N GLN A 657 15.76 11.16 -21.34
CA GLN A 657 15.31 9.77 -21.37
C GLN A 657 14.51 9.46 -22.64
N ALA A 658 13.68 10.39 -23.11
CA ALA A 658 12.94 10.26 -24.35
C ALA A 658 13.88 10.15 -25.56
N ASP A 659 14.91 11.00 -25.62
CA ASP A 659 15.94 10.98 -26.67
C ASP A 659 16.73 9.66 -26.64
N ALA A 660 17.10 9.18 -25.46
CA ALA A 660 17.79 7.91 -25.29
C ALA A 660 16.94 6.70 -25.72
N ALA A 661 15.64 6.70 -25.36
CA ALA A 661 14.69 5.66 -25.76
C ALA A 661 14.40 5.66 -27.27
N SER A 662 14.51 6.83 -27.91
CA SER A 662 14.29 7.03 -29.34
C SER A 662 15.56 6.85 -30.19
N ALA A 663 16.73 6.68 -29.57
CA ALA A 663 17.99 6.55 -30.27
C ALA A 663 18.06 5.20 -31.04
N PRO A 664 18.47 5.20 -32.32
CA PRO A 664 18.64 3.97 -33.06
C PRO A 664 19.74 3.13 -32.42
N ALA A 665 19.49 1.83 -32.25
CA ALA A 665 20.45 0.88 -31.69
C ALA A 665 21.82 1.04 -32.37
N GLN A 666 22.84 1.41 -31.60
CA GLN A 666 24.21 1.39 -32.10
C GLN A 666 24.64 -0.06 -32.29
N PRO A 667 25.28 -0.41 -33.42
CA PRO A 667 25.78 -1.76 -33.62
C PRO A 667 26.92 -2.01 -32.63
N ASP A 668 26.69 -2.93 -31.69
CA ASP A 668 27.73 -3.39 -30.81
C ASP A 668 28.76 -4.23 -31.59
N ALA A 669 30.02 -4.21 -31.18
CA ALA A 669 31.14 -4.84 -31.92
C ALA A 669 31.05 -6.38 -32.00
N SER A 670 30.03 -7.00 -31.42
CA SER A 670 29.85 -8.44 -31.23
C SER A 670 28.55 -9.01 -31.83
N GLY A 671 27.68 -8.22 -32.45
CA GLY A 671 26.56 -8.72 -33.26
C GLY A 671 25.47 -9.51 -32.51
N GLY A 672 25.31 -9.31 -31.20
CA GLY A 672 24.18 -9.85 -30.42
C GLY A 672 22.91 -8.98 -30.53
N PRO A 673 21.71 -9.55 -30.32
CA PRO A 673 20.47 -8.76 -30.29
C PRO A 673 20.49 -7.82 -29.06
N THR A 674 20.62 -6.52 -29.31
CA THR A 674 20.43 -5.47 -28.30
C THR A 674 18.95 -5.28 -28.00
N ALA A 675 18.63 -4.87 -26.76
CA ALA A 675 17.29 -4.44 -26.36
C ALA A 675 16.68 -3.52 -27.42
N SER A 676 15.51 -3.88 -27.92
CA SER A 676 14.78 -3.10 -28.93
C SER A 676 14.49 -1.71 -28.36
N ALA A 677 14.81 -0.66 -29.12
CA ALA A 677 14.27 0.67 -28.89
C ALA A 677 12.74 0.54 -28.81
N ASP A 678 12.13 1.08 -27.75
CA ASP A 678 10.67 1.19 -27.60
C ASP A 678 10.29 2.63 -27.94
N PRO A 679 9.87 2.90 -29.20
CA PRO A 679 9.54 4.25 -29.64
C PRO A 679 8.32 4.80 -28.92
N GLU A 680 7.42 3.93 -28.45
CA GLU A 680 6.22 4.32 -27.70
C GLU A 680 6.59 4.76 -26.27
N ALA A 681 7.58 4.12 -25.63
CA ALA A 681 8.15 4.61 -24.38
C ALA A 681 8.85 5.97 -24.59
N GLY A 682 9.60 6.14 -25.68
CA GLY A 682 10.23 7.42 -26.03
C GLY A 682 9.21 8.55 -26.22
N GLU A 683 8.11 8.29 -26.92
CA GLU A 683 7.03 9.27 -27.13
C GLU A 683 6.31 9.63 -25.83
N ARG A 684 6.01 8.65 -24.96
CA ARG A 684 5.41 8.90 -23.64
C ARG A 684 6.31 9.77 -22.75
N LEU A 685 7.61 9.47 -22.72
CA LEU A 685 8.60 10.27 -21.99
C LEU A 685 8.68 11.71 -22.54
N ALA A 686 8.61 11.89 -23.86
CA ALA A 686 8.60 13.22 -24.48
C ALA A 686 7.33 14.01 -24.13
N LYS A 687 6.16 13.36 -24.15
CA LYS A 687 4.89 13.99 -23.71
C LYS A 687 4.93 14.39 -22.25
N ALA A 688 5.41 13.51 -21.38
CA ALA A 688 5.62 13.81 -19.97
C ALA A 688 6.59 14.99 -19.78
N ALA A 689 7.70 15.04 -20.54
CA ALA A 689 8.63 16.16 -20.52
C ALA A 689 7.96 17.49 -20.88
N ASP A 690 7.10 17.49 -21.90
CA ASP A 690 6.36 18.68 -22.35
C ASP A 690 5.35 19.15 -21.30
N GLU A 691 4.59 18.23 -20.68
CA GLU A 691 3.66 18.57 -19.61
C GLU A 691 4.39 19.12 -18.37
N VAL A 692 5.48 18.50 -17.93
CA VAL A 692 6.29 19.04 -16.82
C VAL A 692 6.87 20.43 -17.16
N ARG A 693 7.27 20.67 -18.41
CA ARG A 693 7.74 21.99 -18.85
C ARG A 693 6.63 23.04 -18.81
N LYS A 694 5.41 22.69 -19.21
CA LYS A 694 4.24 23.58 -19.09
C LYS A 694 3.95 23.89 -17.62
N ALA A 695 4.02 22.89 -16.74
CA ALA A 695 3.89 23.09 -15.29
C ALA A 695 4.95 24.06 -14.76
N GLY A 696 6.23 23.86 -15.09
CA GLY A 696 7.32 24.75 -14.69
C GLY A 696 7.10 26.21 -15.15
N GLY A 697 6.63 26.41 -16.38
CA GLY A 697 6.26 27.73 -16.89
C GLY A 697 5.11 28.39 -16.11
N ARG A 698 4.07 27.63 -15.75
CA ARG A 698 2.97 28.11 -14.89
C ARG A 698 3.44 28.46 -13.49
N MET A 699 4.30 27.63 -12.91
CA MET A 699 4.90 27.89 -11.60
C MET A 699 5.74 29.18 -11.60
N LEU A 700 6.55 29.40 -12.63
CA LEU A 700 7.36 30.61 -12.75
C LEU A 700 6.49 31.88 -12.90
N SER A 701 5.41 31.77 -13.68
CA SER A 701 4.40 32.83 -13.82
C SER A 701 3.76 33.16 -12.48
N ALA A 702 3.27 32.15 -11.74
CA ALA A 702 2.72 32.32 -10.40
C ALA A 702 3.74 32.93 -9.42
N ALA A 703 5.00 32.47 -9.43
CA ALA A 703 6.06 33.02 -8.59
C ALA A 703 6.27 34.53 -8.85
N THR A 704 6.23 34.94 -10.12
CA THR A 704 6.35 36.35 -10.52
C THR A 704 5.15 37.16 -10.03
N MET A 705 3.92 36.64 -10.18
CA MET A 705 2.70 37.30 -9.70
C MET A 705 2.69 37.44 -8.17
N LEU A 706 3.17 36.43 -7.44
CA LEU A 706 3.28 36.46 -5.99
C LEU A 706 4.36 37.46 -5.54
N ALA A 707 5.51 37.50 -6.20
CA ALA A 707 6.54 38.50 -5.92
C ALA A 707 6.03 39.94 -6.14
N ASP A 708 5.29 40.17 -7.22
CA ASP A 708 4.59 41.44 -7.47
C ASP A 708 3.52 41.73 -6.40
N GLY A 709 2.78 40.69 -5.99
CA GLY A 709 1.81 40.76 -4.90
C GLY A 709 2.45 41.18 -3.58
N ALA A 710 3.58 40.59 -3.21
CA ALA A 710 4.35 40.93 -2.03
C ALA A 710 4.83 42.40 -2.06
N ASN A 711 5.27 42.88 -3.23
CA ASN A 711 5.66 44.30 -3.39
C ASN A 711 4.46 45.25 -3.23
N ARG A 712 3.29 44.88 -3.77
CA ARG A 712 2.05 45.69 -3.63
C ARG A 712 1.51 45.66 -2.21
N ALA A 713 1.64 44.53 -1.53
CA ALA A 713 1.24 44.32 -0.14
C ALA A 713 1.87 45.34 0.83
N LEU A 714 3.00 45.96 0.49
CA LEU A 714 3.59 47.05 1.26
C LEU A 714 2.73 48.34 1.29
N THR A 715 1.75 48.46 0.39
CA THR A 715 0.94 49.68 0.22
C THR A 715 -0.57 49.44 0.15
N MET A 716 -0.99 48.25 -0.27
CA MET A 716 -2.41 47.87 -0.40
C MET A 716 -2.55 46.34 -0.40
N SER A 717 -3.72 45.81 -0.08
CA SER A 717 -3.99 44.37 -0.20
C SER A 717 -3.96 43.96 -1.68
N PRO A 718 -3.03 43.09 -2.11
CA PRO A 718 -3.00 42.56 -3.47
C PRO A 718 -4.10 41.52 -3.66
N ASP A 719 -4.50 41.30 -4.91
CA ASP A 719 -5.30 40.16 -5.31
C ASP A 719 -4.36 39.03 -5.75
N LEU A 720 -4.38 37.90 -5.04
CA LEU A 720 -3.55 36.72 -5.31
C LEU A 720 -4.28 35.68 -6.18
N GLU A 721 -5.55 35.90 -6.53
CA GLU A 721 -6.34 35.00 -7.36
C GLU A 721 -5.65 34.62 -8.69
N PRO A 722 -4.97 35.55 -9.41
CA PRO A 722 -4.25 35.19 -10.63
C PRO A 722 -3.14 34.16 -10.41
N ALA A 723 -2.45 34.23 -9.26
CA ALA A 723 -1.41 33.26 -8.92
C ALA A 723 -2.01 31.88 -8.60
N LEU A 724 -3.15 31.83 -7.88
CA LEU A 724 -3.86 30.58 -7.60
C LEU A 724 -4.30 29.85 -8.88
N VAL A 725 -4.78 30.60 -9.88
CA VAL A 725 -5.14 30.04 -11.19
C VAL A 725 -3.94 29.38 -11.88
N ASP A 726 -2.78 30.04 -11.89
CA ASP A 726 -1.56 29.47 -12.50
C ASP A 726 -1.00 28.30 -11.68
N GLN A 727 -1.11 28.33 -10.35
CA GLN A 727 -0.73 27.20 -9.48
C GLN A 727 -1.59 25.96 -9.74
N LEU A 728 -2.90 26.12 -9.91
CA LEU A 728 -3.83 25.03 -10.22
C LEU A 728 -3.57 24.45 -11.62
N ALA A 729 -3.31 25.32 -12.61
CA ALA A 729 -2.91 24.87 -13.94
C ALA A 729 -1.57 24.11 -13.91
N ALA A 730 -0.62 24.52 -13.07
CA ALA A 730 0.63 23.77 -12.89
C ALA A 730 0.38 22.36 -12.33
N MET A 731 -0.52 22.21 -11.34
CA MET A 731 -0.90 20.92 -10.79
C MET A 731 -1.53 20.01 -11.85
N GLU A 732 -2.46 20.53 -12.66
CA GLU A 732 -3.09 19.77 -13.75
C GLU A 732 -2.05 19.23 -14.75
N HIS A 733 -1.07 20.06 -15.12
CA HIS A 733 0.01 19.62 -16.01
C HIS A 733 0.89 18.53 -15.38
N LEU A 734 1.20 18.61 -14.08
CA LEU A 734 1.95 17.55 -13.39
C LEU A 734 1.15 16.25 -13.29
N GLU A 735 -0.16 16.32 -13.03
CA GLU A 735 -1.03 15.13 -13.05
C GLU A 735 -1.07 14.48 -14.43
N ASN A 736 -1.12 15.28 -15.51
CA ASN A 736 -1.07 14.75 -16.87
C ASN A 736 0.29 14.12 -17.19
N ALA A 737 1.39 14.71 -16.74
CA ALA A 737 2.71 14.08 -16.84
C ALA A 737 2.76 12.72 -16.12
N LEU A 738 2.18 12.62 -14.92
CA LEU A 738 2.13 11.35 -14.18
C LEU A 738 1.30 10.28 -14.91
N LYS A 739 0.19 10.66 -15.55
CA LYS A 739 -0.64 9.73 -16.36
C LYS A 739 0.14 9.17 -17.55
N GLU A 740 1.02 9.95 -18.16
CA GLU A 740 1.88 9.49 -19.26
C GLU A 740 3.01 8.56 -18.77
N LEU A 741 3.50 8.81 -17.54
CA LEU A 741 4.62 8.07 -16.95
C LEU A 741 4.23 6.76 -16.26
N VAL A 742 2.97 6.62 -15.83
CA VAL A 742 2.45 5.40 -15.20
C VAL A 742 1.72 4.57 -16.25
N PRO A 743 2.11 3.30 -16.50
CA PRO A 743 1.37 2.44 -17.43
C PRO A 743 -0.10 2.31 -16.99
N PRO A 744 -1.07 2.24 -17.93
CA PRO A 744 -2.43 1.86 -17.56
C PRO A 744 -2.39 0.49 -16.88
N GLN A 745 -2.96 0.41 -15.67
CA GLN A 745 -3.09 -0.83 -14.90
C GLN A 745 -4.11 -1.78 -15.52
#